data_AF-V9EH82-F1
#
_entry.id   AF-V9EH82-F1
#
_cell.length_a   1.000
_cell.length_b   1.000
_cell.length_c   1.000
_cell.angle_alpha   90.00
_cell.angle_beta   90.00
_cell.angle_gamma   90.00
#
_symmetry.space_group_name_H-M   'P 1'
#
loop_
_entity.id
_entity.type
_entity.pdbx_description
1 polymer ?
#
loop_
_entity_poly.entity_id
_entity_poly.type
_entity_poly.pdbx_seq_one_letter_code
_entity_poly.pdbx_strand_id
1 'polypeptide(L)'
;MAAGKFKSHSSKETLRRPPSSTRDDSIDDLYENNAFGDEDRELEAATAKAESKTKRSAVEPQESKVAGSKSLGNKMQFDVWVARKDKYERMARALAQLDSARAASEDSWLEVAVALAATDCQLKTGKTSACDCPGVCREPAHSVARQRTRCQCPARKCSLCRRCVGTKPGAISPKMIAVLEPYEGVVNGSFDSTKAILDLATIIVRTGEGQSLSLEDGTSVRITTAAFRMAQTVLAQCSILESPEGVKLQRPCTCPVRSLGDLWVKWTTKNHTFSRVPLTEDEAKQFSAGTRQMMDQDKNEDGNTTYYMTLKWHAAAKPQKGDTAKIAARRALTVDQKKQNAFFLGLCKKYWQKAQLRVAEHLQKTLAAMADNAQSSGKSTADVEMAALNRLGVRRMLQWLEEDAEAVENARQEEAREKAEGGIVAHNAWVRRKDRLRIRMPPPEANDGARPARQPPPPRFDFSLGSGLVRQKKVCRPPSSTAELMRNSGLKYVHAMSEGFQGRGGDLEKSKQLLVQQGHVLRDNFDQDNRDDDDDPDSKPFSKDRYLFERRNNPALRGKLEGDRRRREQSRESYAAWVAHKAMRDKAVKFLEHLPSPREGDEGEPTIDNNASYEDDFDEDSGRSGPATPATVRWEEVGKALKAVDRTLLDAWVRWSRGFRSAGRCRALWESFTPVSCDVHCASSPLRDVFLKLLHRPSGVNYRQACVEFCTRRHKQALARGDAIDENGEELDEELEEAKLIKRYGLVAGRELAVLVRRLGVVLQPEETQRLVEFFADPEEAQEASGPVRIKLEAFLAVVGDERRALCRGDTDQLLSSVCMWETVCHECGMLNAFQLVLGTEGSSHRRRAELPGHVCRREQYGGRFNCSPESDMIAVRRVAPRQCAFAQWDDTKAAPFLKKLELWSAVPREQHVLRELVTSGQPPGVPVLERDDDDDALDLTTMLRLRWKMADTRNGGAPAFYQLETAGAEGSASFRVSNYHEICRDPKDFSDNDGVPRGAFTVTGLSPNTKYAFRVRALNGFGAGGYAFSYF
;
A
#
# COMPACT_ATOMS: atom_id res chain seq x y z
N MET A 1 16.25 -39.05 36.00
CA MET A 1 17.61 -38.45 35.96
C MET A 1 17.84 -38.01 34.52
N ALA A 2 17.51 -36.76 34.15
CA ALA A 2 18.37 -35.56 34.16
C ALA A 2 19.64 -35.73 33.27
N ALA A 3 20.00 -34.88 32.30
CA ALA A 3 19.45 -33.60 31.86
C ALA A 3 20.14 -33.10 30.54
N GLY A 4 19.43 -32.22 29.81
CA GLY A 4 19.97 -31.03 29.10
C GLY A 4 20.46 -31.21 27.66
N LYS A 5 20.22 -30.32 26.68
CA LYS A 5 19.54 -29.02 26.57
C LYS A 5 19.24 -28.79 25.07
N PHE A 6 18.00 -28.46 24.70
CA PHE A 6 17.68 -27.81 23.42
C PHE A 6 16.94 -26.49 23.71
N LYS A 7 17.47 -25.38 23.18
CA LYS A 7 16.89 -24.04 23.29
C LYS A 7 15.81 -23.85 22.22
N SER A 8 14.59 -23.57 22.66
CA SER A 8 13.48 -23.08 21.84
C SER A 8 13.23 -21.60 22.15
N HIS A 9 13.29 -20.73 21.14
CA HIS A 9 12.68 -19.40 21.23
C HIS A 9 11.63 -19.21 20.14
N SER A 10 10.42 -18.99 20.64
CA SER A 10 9.18 -18.60 19.99
C SER A 10 9.33 -17.31 19.16
N SER A 11 8.89 -17.36 17.90
CA SER A 11 8.67 -16.19 17.04
C SER A 11 7.20 -16.10 16.64
N LYS A 12 6.66 -14.91 16.83
CA LYS A 12 5.25 -14.50 16.81
C LYS A 12 4.60 -14.67 15.43
N GLU A 13 3.38 -15.22 15.44
CA GLU A 13 2.36 -15.03 14.41
C GLU A 13 1.85 -13.59 14.41
N THR A 14 1.81 -12.96 13.24
CA THR A 14 0.98 -11.77 12.98
C THR A 14 0.05 -12.07 11.81
N LEU A 15 -1.23 -12.20 12.15
CA LEU A 15 -2.39 -12.35 11.28
C LEU A 15 -2.58 -11.10 10.39
N ARG A 16 -2.84 -11.36 9.10
CA ARG A 16 -3.35 -10.39 8.13
C ARG A 16 -4.87 -10.28 8.23
N ARG A 17 -5.37 -9.04 8.10
CA ARG A 17 -6.78 -8.61 7.98
C ARG A 17 -7.55 -9.30 6.83
N PRO A 18 -8.86 -9.58 7.01
CA PRO A 18 -9.81 -9.79 5.91
C PRO A 18 -10.47 -8.46 5.45
N PRO A 19 -11.11 -8.44 4.26
CA PRO A 19 -11.51 -7.23 3.52
C PRO A 19 -12.91 -6.72 3.85
N SER A 20 -13.09 -5.40 3.84
CA SER A 20 -14.37 -4.71 3.98
C SER A 20 -15.05 -4.44 2.63
N SER A 21 -16.32 -4.81 2.54
CA SER A 21 -17.26 -4.52 1.44
C SER A 21 -17.67 -3.05 1.40
N THR A 22 -17.83 -2.51 0.20
CA THR A 22 -18.28 -1.14 -0.12
C THR A 22 -19.74 -1.09 -0.59
N ARG A 23 -20.52 -0.16 0.00
CA ARG A 23 -21.73 0.59 -0.44
C ARG A 23 -22.58 0.88 0.81
N ASP A 24 -23.12 2.06 1.08
CA ASP A 24 -23.54 3.18 0.23
C ASP A 24 -23.27 4.53 0.94
N ASP A 25 -23.04 5.55 0.12
CA ASP A 25 -22.80 6.95 0.50
C ASP A 25 -24.07 7.67 0.97
N SER A 26 -23.92 8.58 1.95
CA SER A 26 -24.79 9.76 2.07
C SER A 26 -24.01 10.92 2.70
N ILE A 27 -23.59 11.81 1.82
CA ILE A 27 -23.13 13.19 1.99
C ILE A 27 -23.85 13.95 3.11
N ASP A 28 -23.09 14.45 4.07
CA ASP A 28 -23.17 15.80 4.66
C ASP A 28 -22.11 15.87 5.78
N ASP A 29 -20.98 16.53 5.51
CA ASP A 29 -20.15 17.29 6.46
C ASP A 29 -18.85 17.74 5.77
N LEU A 30 -19.02 18.64 4.80
CA LEU A 30 -17.98 19.54 4.32
C LEU A 30 -18.29 20.91 4.92
N TYR A 31 -17.59 21.29 6.00
CA TYR A 31 -17.02 22.63 6.22
C TYR A 31 -16.31 22.64 7.59
N GLU A 32 -15.09 23.21 7.58
CA GLU A 32 -14.24 23.61 8.71
C GLU A 32 -12.99 22.75 8.97
N ASN A 33 -12.10 22.74 7.95
CA ASN A 33 -10.68 22.89 8.23
C ASN A 33 -10.41 24.35 8.65
N ASN A 34 -9.81 24.56 9.81
CA ASN A 34 -8.78 25.58 9.93
C ASN A 34 -7.65 25.09 10.83
N ALA A 35 -6.46 25.34 10.32
CA ALA A 35 -5.16 25.00 10.87
C ALA A 35 -4.87 25.76 12.18
N PHE A 36 -3.87 25.24 12.90
CA PHE A 36 -3.22 25.69 14.15
C PHE A 36 -3.54 24.83 15.37
N GLY A 37 -2.54 24.05 15.81
CA GLY A 37 -2.52 23.42 17.14
C GLY A 37 -1.88 22.04 17.23
N ASP A 38 -0.75 21.78 16.57
CA ASP A 38 0.17 20.71 16.99
C ASP A 38 0.93 21.22 18.22
N GLU A 39 0.52 20.87 19.45
CA GLU A 39 1.39 20.97 20.66
C GLU A 39 0.86 20.35 21.97
N ASP A 40 -0.13 19.43 21.96
CA ASP A 40 -0.69 18.84 23.21
C ASP A 40 -0.44 17.33 23.37
N ARG A 41 0.65 16.79 22.81
CA ARG A 41 0.94 15.35 22.84
C ARG A 41 2.31 14.94 23.40
N GLU A 42 2.98 15.84 24.12
CA GLU A 42 4.23 15.57 24.86
C GLU A 42 4.12 15.71 26.39
N LEU A 43 2.94 16.02 26.95
CA LEU A 43 2.75 16.24 28.40
C LEU A 43 2.16 15.06 29.19
N GLU A 44 1.79 13.94 28.54
CA GLU A 44 1.28 12.73 29.23
C GLU A 44 2.35 11.64 29.48
N ALA A 45 3.60 11.84 29.07
CA ALA A 45 4.69 10.88 29.32
C ALA A 45 5.60 11.23 30.53
N ALA A 46 5.40 12.40 31.15
CA ALA A 46 6.28 12.91 32.22
C ALA A 46 5.71 12.75 33.65
N THR A 47 4.45 12.33 33.82
CA THR A 47 3.78 12.28 35.14
C THR A 47 3.74 10.89 35.79
N ALA A 48 4.39 9.87 35.23
CA ALA A 48 4.43 8.50 35.78
C ALA A 48 5.74 8.14 36.51
N LYS A 49 6.60 9.12 36.84
CA LYS A 49 7.94 8.87 37.44
C LYS A 49 8.30 9.73 38.66
N ALA A 50 7.31 10.16 39.45
CA ALA A 50 7.57 10.91 40.67
C ALA A 50 6.59 10.60 41.81
N GLU A 51 6.46 9.32 42.18
CA GLU A 51 5.95 8.90 43.49
C GLU A 51 7.04 8.14 44.25
N SER A 52 7.95 8.85 44.93
CA SER A 52 8.49 8.40 46.22
C SER A 52 9.22 9.54 46.94
N LYS A 53 9.05 9.61 48.27
CA LYS A 53 9.70 10.49 49.28
C LYS A 53 9.01 11.82 49.64
N THR A 54 7.99 11.63 50.47
CA THR A 54 7.77 12.22 51.80
C THR A 54 8.81 13.19 52.41
N LYS A 55 8.25 14.29 52.96
CA LYS A 55 8.43 14.93 54.30
C LYS A 55 9.03 16.36 54.38
N ARG A 56 8.19 17.25 54.98
CA ARG A 56 8.48 18.34 55.97
C ARG A 56 9.27 19.56 55.46
N SER A 57 8.99 20.82 55.79
CA SER A 57 8.15 21.47 56.83
C SER A 57 7.93 22.97 56.48
N ALA A 58 6.82 23.52 57.01
CA ALA A 58 6.61 24.87 57.57
C ALA A 58 6.94 26.14 56.75
N VAL A 59 5.95 27.02 56.54
CA VAL A 59 5.67 28.23 57.36
C VAL A 59 4.35 28.84 56.87
N GLU A 60 3.58 29.36 57.83
CA GLU A 60 2.19 29.84 57.75
C GLU A 60 2.15 31.39 57.60
N PRO A 61 1.01 32.11 57.79
CA PRO A 61 0.22 32.78 56.75
C PRO A 61 0.28 34.32 56.81
N GLN A 62 -0.34 35.01 55.83
CA GLN A 62 -0.79 36.39 56.04
C GLN A 62 -2.22 36.61 55.55
N GLU A 63 -3.03 37.07 56.50
CA GLU A 63 -4.45 37.42 56.40
C GLU A 63 -4.70 38.59 55.45
N SER A 64 -5.86 38.59 54.78
CA SER A 64 -6.64 39.83 54.65
C SER A 64 -8.14 39.55 54.64
N LYS A 65 -8.84 40.45 55.31
CA LYS A 65 -10.16 40.35 55.94
C LYS A 65 -11.33 40.36 54.95
N VAL A 66 -12.36 39.59 55.35
CA VAL A 66 -13.78 39.96 55.44
C VAL A 66 -14.33 40.90 54.34
N ALA A 67 -14.95 40.29 53.31
CA ALA A 67 -16.17 40.81 52.69
C ALA A 67 -16.88 39.68 51.92
N GLY A 68 -18.12 39.34 52.31
CA GLY A 68 -19.04 38.60 51.42
C GLY A 68 -19.72 37.36 51.99
N SER A 69 -20.42 37.44 53.12
CA SER A 69 -21.31 36.33 53.55
C SER A 69 -22.45 36.03 52.55
N LYS A 70 -22.74 36.95 51.61
CA LYS A 70 -23.71 36.72 50.52
C LYS A 70 -23.16 35.92 49.32
N SER A 71 -21.84 35.95 49.05
CA SER A 71 -21.27 35.24 47.89
C SER A 71 -21.08 33.74 48.17
N LEU A 72 -20.74 33.38 49.41
CA LEU A 72 -20.64 32.00 49.88
C LEU A 72 -21.98 31.27 49.87
N GLY A 73 -23.07 31.95 50.26
CA GLY A 73 -24.43 31.39 50.21
C GLY A 73 -24.90 31.08 48.78
N ASN A 74 -24.65 31.98 47.82
CA ASN A 74 -24.97 31.76 46.41
C ASN A 74 -24.12 30.65 45.77
N LYS A 75 -22.84 30.51 46.17
CA LYS A 75 -21.94 29.46 45.68
C LYS A 75 -22.36 28.08 46.19
N MET A 76 -22.69 27.94 47.48
CA MET A 76 -23.26 26.69 48.03
C MET A 76 -24.59 26.31 47.35
N GLN A 77 -25.44 27.28 47.04
CA GLN A 77 -26.71 27.04 46.37
C GLN A 77 -26.53 26.58 44.91
N PHE A 78 -25.50 27.09 44.23
CA PHE A 78 -25.11 26.66 42.89
C PHE A 78 -24.54 25.23 42.88
N ASP A 79 -23.63 24.90 43.78
CA ASP A 79 -23.00 23.57 43.85
C ASP A 79 -24.03 22.46 44.16
N VAL A 80 -24.97 22.75 45.07
CA VAL A 80 -26.11 21.85 45.37
C VAL A 80 -27.02 21.69 44.15
N TRP A 81 -27.25 22.75 43.38
CA TRP A 81 -28.02 22.66 42.14
C TRP A 81 -27.29 21.82 41.08
N VAL A 82 -25.97 22.01 40.90
CA VAL A 82 -25.16 21.22 39.96
C VAL A 82 -25.21 19.74 40.33
N ALA A 83 -25.04 19.39 41.61
CA ALA A 83 -25.11 18.01 42.08
C ALA A 83 -26.49 17.37 41.84
N ARG A 84 -27.58 18.13 42.03
CA ARG A 84 -28.95 17.67 41.70
C ARG A 84 -29.14 17.47 40.21
N LYS A 85 -28.65 18.39 39.38
CA LYS A 85 -28.73 18.29 37.91
C LYS A 85 -27.96 17.08 37.39
N ASP A 86 -26.73 16.89 37.84
CA ASP A 86 -25.90 15.77 37.41
C ASP A 86 -26.52 14.43 37.82
N LYS A 87 -27.10 14.33 39.03
CA LYS A 87 -27.84 13.13 39.45
C LYS A 87 -29.06 12.87 38.55
N TYR A 88 -29.85 13.90 38.22
CA TYR A 88 -30.98 13.76 37.29
C TYR A 88 -30.54 13.30 35.90
N GLU A 89 -29.46 13.87 35.35
CA GLU A 89 -28.93 13.51 34.04
C GLU A 89 -28.32 12.10 34.00
N ARG A 90 -27.70 11.65 35.10
CA ARG A 90 -27.25 10.27 35.26
C ARG A 90 -28.43 9.29 35.23
N MET A 91 -29.51 9.58 35.95
CA MET A 91 -30.71 8.73 35.92
C MET A 91 -31.41 8.73 34.58
N ALA A 92 -31.48 9.89 33.91
CA ALA A 92 -32.06 9.99 32.58
C ALA A 92 -31.28 9.14 31.55
N ARG A 93 -29.94 9.14 31.64
CA ARG A 93 -29.06 8.29 30.83
C ARG A 93 -29.25 6.81 31.17
N ALA A 94 -29.27 6.47 32.46
CA ALA A 94 -29.48 5.10 32.92
C ALA A 94 -30.81 4.51 32.41
N LEU A 95 -31.91 5.27 32.52
CA LEU A 95 -33.21 4.84 32.02
C LEU A 95 -33.24 4.64 30.49
N ALA A 96 -32.44 5.42 29.75
CA ALA A 96 -32.35 5.28 28.30
C ALA A 96 -31.53 4.04 27.86
N GLN A 97 -30.64 3.55 28.71
CA GLN A 97 -29.78 2.39 28.47
C GLN A 97 -30.37 1.07 28.99
N LEU A 98 -31.38 1.15 29.87
CA LEU A 98 -32.03 -0.01 30.47
C LEU A 98 -32.73 -0.89 29.43
N ASP A 99 -32.62 -2.21 29.57
CA ASP A 99 -33.23 -3.15 28.63
C ASP A 99 -34.77 -3.03 28.61
N SER A 100 -35.33 -3.05 27.40
CA SER A 100 -36.76 -3.04 27.13
C SER A 100 -37.50 -4.27 27.67
N ALA A 101 -36.81 -5.41 27.85
CA ALA A 101 -37.42 -6.62 28.43
C ALA A 101 -37.92 -6.38 29.87
N ARG A 102 -37.27 -5.47 30.61
CA ARG A 102 -37.71 -5.08 31.96
C ARG A 102 -39.01 -4.28 31.97
N ALA A 103 -39.47 -3.81 30.81
CA ALA A 103 -40.80 -3.22 30.64
C ALA A 103 -41.87 -4.24 30.24
N ALA A 104 -41.53 -5.52 30.00
CA ALA A 104 -42.48 -6.51 29.52
C ALA A 104 -43.43 -7.00 30.62
N SER A 105 -42.91 -7.25 31.83
CA SER A 105 -43.74 -7.64 32.98
C SER A 105 -44.23 -6.41 33.74
N GLU A 106 -45.48 -6.43 34.23
CA GLU A 106 -46.06 -5.32 34.99
C GLU A 106 -45.27 -5.04 36.29
N ASP A 107 -44.79 -6.10 36.95
CA ASP A 107 -44.03 -5.99 38.19
C ASP A 107 -42.64 -5.38 37.96
N SER A 108 -41.86 -5.88 37.00
CA SER A 108 -40.53 -5.32 36.70
C SER A 108 -40.62 -3.88 36.20
N TRP A 109 -41.65 -3.56 35.39
CA TRP A 109 -41.91 -2.22 34.91
C TRP A 109 -42.23 -1.24 36.06
N LEU A 110 -43.02 -1.68 37.04
CA LEU A 110 -43.37 -0.89 38.21
C LEU A 110 -42.16 -0.69 39.14
N GLU A 111 -41.28 -1.69 39.29
CA GLU A 111 -40.04 -1.55 40.05
C GLU A 111 -39.11 -0.48 39.48
N VAL A 112 -39.04 -0.33 38.15
CA VAL A 112 -38.33 0.80 37.51
C VAL A 112 -38.95 2.14 37.88
N ALA A 113 -40.29 2.21 37.94
CA ALA A 113 -41.00 3.41 38.40
C ALA A 113 -40.67 3.75 39.86
N VAL A 114 -40.61 2.73 40.72
CA VAL A 114 -40.28 2.84 42.15
C VAL A 114 -38.85 3.35 42.35
N ALA A 115 -37.87 2.83 41.61
CA ALA A 115 -36.48 3.29 41.68
C ALA A 115 -36.33 4.76 41.22
N LEU A 116 -37.03 5.14 40.15
CA LEU A 116 -37.05 6.52 39.68
C LEU A 116 -37.79 7.44 40.65
N ALA A 117 -38.90 7.00 41.24
CA ALA A 117 -39.64 7.75 42.26
C ALA A 117 -38.79 7.98 43.52
N ALA A 118 -38.03 6.98 43.97
CA ALA A 118 -37.09 7.12 45.09
C ALA A 118 -35.99 8.14 44.78
N THR A 119 -35.45 8.11 43.56
CA THR A 119 -34.46 9.11 43.15
C THR A 119 -35.08 10.51 43.00
N ASP A 120 -36.32 10.59 42.54
CA ASP A 120 -37.10 11.84 42.46
C ASP A 120 -37.33 12.44 43.86
N CYS A 121 -37.59 11.59 44.87
CA CYS A 121 -37.62 12.00 46.28
C CYS A 121 -36.26 12.52 46.76
N GLN A 122 -35.14 11.89 46.42
CA GLN A 122 -33.80 12.40 46.75
C GLN A 122 -33.46 13.73 46.08
N LEU A 123 -33.94 13.96 44.86
CA LEU A 123 -33.71 15.23 44.17
C LEU A 123 -34.47 16.39 44.83
N LYS A 124 -35.51 16.07 45.61
CA LYS A 124 -36.40 17.01 46.31
C LYS A 124 -36.08 17.19 47.80
N THR A 125 -35.03 16.58 48.34
CA THR A 125 -34.61 16.80 49.73
C THR A 125 -33.96 18.18 49.88
N GLY A 126 -34.64 19.09 50.60
CA GLY A 126 -34.19 20.44 50.98
C GLY A 126 -35.33 21.46 51.03
N LYS A 127 -35.21 22.50 51.87
CA LYS A 127 -36.25 23.55 52.02
C LYS A 127 -36.58 24.20 50.68
N THR A 128 -37.85 24.21 50.30
CA THR A 128 -38.36 25.02 49.18
C THR A 128 -39.36 26.02 49.73
N SER A 129 -39.56 27.16 49.07
CA SER A 129 -40.48 28.22 49.53
C SER A 129 -41.96 27.81 49.64
N ALA A 130 -42.29 26.56 49.31
CA ALA A 130 -43.64 26.00 49.37
C ALA A 130 -43.74 24.78 50.31
N CYS A 131 -42.65 24.32 50.94
CA CYS A 131 -42.65 23.18 51.86
C CYS A 131 -41.45 23.29 52.83
N ASP A 132 -41.77 23.46 54.12
CA ASP A 132 -40.83 23.68 55.22
C ASP A 132 -40.53 22.40 56.04
N CYS A 133 -40.79 21.21 55.49
CA CYS A 133 -40.51 19.96 56.19
C CYS A 133 -38.99 19.73 56.40
N PRO A 134 -38.53 19.40 57.62
CA PRO A 134 -37.15 19.00 57.88
C PRO A 134 -36.94 17.56 57.40
N GLY A 135 -36.76 17.36 56.09
CA GLY A 135 -36.53 16.03 55.49
C GLY A 135 -37.26 15.79 54.16
N VAL A 136 -37.43 14.52 53.78
CA VAL A 136 -38.19 14.12 52.58
C VAL A 136 -39.66 14.51 52.78
N CYS A 137 -40.22 15.34 51.90
CA CYS A 137 -41.63 15.74 51.97
C CYS A 137 -42.57 14.52 51.79
N ARG A 138 -43.39 14.24 52.81
CA ARG A 138 -44.29 13.07 52.86
C ARG A 138 -45.68 13.31 52.27
N GLU A 139 -46.00 14.56 51.90
CA GLU A 139 -47.32 14.93 51.36
C GLU A 139 -47.39 14.84 49.81
N PRO A 140 -48.32 14.04 49.24
CA PRO A 140 -48.51 13.91 47.80
C PRO A 140 -48.87 15.22 47.08
N ALA A 141 -49.53 16.16 47.77
CA ALA A 141 -49.97 17.44 47.22
C ALA A 141 -48.82 18.38 46.84
N HIS A 142 -47.64 18.23 47.47
CA HIS A 142 -46.43 18.98 47.15
C HIS A 142 -45.65 18.39 45.96
N SER A 143 -46.10 17.26 45.41
CA SER A 143 -45.55 16.70 44.18
C SER A 143 -46.08 17.48 42.96
N VAL A 144 -45.16 18.16 42.27
CA VAL A 144 -45.42 19.14 41.19
C VAL A 144 -46.53 18.70 40.22
N ALA A 145 -47.73 19.27 40.40
CA ALA A 145 -48.80 19.21 39.43
C ALA A 145 -48.64 20.32 38.38
N ARG A 146 -48.40 19.90 37.13
CA ARG A 146 -48.66 20.61 35.85
C ARG A 146 -47.94 21.95 35.60
N GLN A 147 -47.03 21.97 34.63
CA GLN A 147 -46.81 23.13 33.75
C GLN A 147 -46.91 22.73 32.28
N ARG A 148 -47.89 23.31 31.57
CA ARG A 148 -48.09 23.17 30.12
C ARG A 148 -47.04 24.00 29.38
N THR A 149 -46.39 23.43 28.35
CA THR A 149 -45.46 24.18 27.48
C THR A 149 -45.77 23.95 26.00
N ARG A 150 -46.15 25.02 25.28
CA ARG A 150 -45.72 25.19 23.88
C ARG A 150 -45.74 26.66 23.47
N CYS A 151 -44.56 27.27 23.43
CA CYS A 151 -44.31 28.50 22.66
C CYS A 151 -43.97 28.11 21.21
N GLN A 152 -44.55 28.82 20.23
CA GLN A 152 -44.36 28.58 18.79
C GLN A 152 -43.24 29.46 18.17
N CYS A 153 -42.35 30.06 18.98
CA CYS A 153 -41.19 30.83 18.48
C CYS A 153 -40.19 29.92 17.70
N PRO A 154 -39.51 30.43 16.65
CA PRO A 154 -38.43 29.71 15.94
C PRO A 154 -37.05 29.75 16.64
N ALA A 155 -36.92 30.37 17.83
CA ALA A 155 -35.64 30.53 18.51
C ALA A 155 -35.11 29.23 19.16
N ARG A 156 -33.78 29.15 19.35
CA ARG A 156 -33.12 28.03 20.05
C ARG A 156 -33.63 27.93 21.49
N LYS A 157 -34.00 26.72 21.92
CA LYS A 157 -34.65 26.47 23.20
C LYS A 157 -33.63 26.04 24.25
N CYS A 158 -33.77 26.50 25.49
CA CYS A 158 -33.05 25.96 26.63
C CYS A 158 -33.32 24.45 26.72
N SER A 159 -32.26 23.65 26.81
CA SER A 159 -32.32 22.19 26.87
C SER A 159 -33.13 21.68 28.08
N LEU A 160 -33.18 22.45 29.17
CA LEU A 160 -33.84 22.05 30.43
C LEU A 160 -35.31 22.50 30.50
N CYS A 161 -35.64 23.77 30.27
CA CYS A 161 -37.00 24.29 30.45
C CYS A 161 -37.80 24.44 29.15
N ARG A 162 -37.17 24.26 27.98
CA ARG A 162 -37.76 24.47 26.63
C ARG A 162 -38.30 25.89 26.37
N ARG A 163 -37.90 26.89 27.16
CA ARG A 163 -38.12 28.32 26.88
C ARG A 163 -37.09 28.83 25.86
N CYS A 164 -37.43 29.86 25.08
CA CYS A 164 -36.56 30.45 24.05
C CYS A 164 -35.32 31.11 24.74
N VAL A 165 -34.11 30.89 24.24
CA VAL A 165 -32.84 31.49 24.74
C VAL A 165 -32.26 32.36 23.64
N GLY A 166 -31.75 33.55 23.99
CA GLY A 166 -31.04 34.42 23.06
C GLY A 166 -31.93 35.26 22.13
N THR A 167 -33.12 35.68 22.59
CA THR A 167 -33.91 36.68 21.86
C THR A 167 -33.30 38.07 22.09
N LYS A 168 -32.85 38.75 21.03
CA LYS A 168 -32.70 40.22 21.07
C LYS A 168 -34.08 40.83 21.37
N PRO A 169 -34.19 42.03 22.00
CA PRO A 169 -35.47 42.74 22.07
C PRO A 169 -36.09 42.71 20.68
N GLY A 170 -37.33 42.21 20.57
CA GLY A 170 -38.02 42.26 19.30
C GLY A 170 -38.14 43.74 18.94
N ALA A 171 -37.62 44.15 17.78
CA ALA A 171 -37.91 45.49 17.28
C ALA A 171 -39.44 45.64 17.32
N ILE A 172 -39.94 46.60 18.09
CA ILE A 172 -41.37 46.88 18.17
C ILE A 172 -41.78 47.23 16.74
N SER A 173 -42.55 46.33 16.10
CA SER A 173 -42.85 46.49 14.68
C SER A 173 -43.61 47.81 14.47
N PRO A 174 -43.46 48.48 13.32
CA PRO A 174 -44.23 49.70 13.01
C PRO A 174 -45.75 49.50 13.17
N LYS A 175 -46.24 48.27 12.97
CA LYS A 175 -47.65 47.89 13.19
C LYS A 175 -48.04 47.81 14.67
N MET A 176 -47.11 47.46 15.56
CA MET A 176 -47.32 47.51 17.01
C MET A 176 -47.35 48.94 17.52
N ILE A 177 -46.45 49.77 16.99
CA ILE A 177 -46.39 51.22 17.26
C ILE A 177 -47.70 51.86 16.81
N ALA A 178 -48.11 51.68 15.55
CA ALA A 178 -49.34 52.26 15.00
C ALA A 178 -50.64 51.83 15.72
N VAL A 179 -50.65 50.67 16.40
CA VAL A 179 -51.82 50.21 17.18
C VAL A 179 -51.85 50.81 18.58
N LEU A 180 -50.69 51.22 19.12
CA LEU A 180 -50.55 51.85 20.43
C LEU A 180 -50.46 53.39 20.33
N GLU A 181 -50.14 53.92 19.15
CA GLU A 181 -50.00 55.34 18.80
C GLU A 181 -51.21 56.22 19.20
N PRO A 182 -52.47 55.75 19.11
CA PRO A 182 -53.62 56.52 19.57
C PRO A 182 -53.67 56.77 21.09
N TYR A 183 -52.80 56.13 21.88
CA TYR A 183 -52.75 56.22 23.34
C TYR A 183 -51.45 56.89 23.85
N GLU A 184 -50.65 57.49 22.95
CA GLU A 184 -49.34 58.08 23.26
C GLU A 184 -49.39 59.17 24.34
N GLY A 185 -50.38 60.05 24.28
CA GLY A 185 -50.55 61.17 25.21
C GLY A 185 -50.93 60.77 26.66
N VAL A 186 -50.80 59.48 27.01
CA VAL A 186 -50.97 58.96 28.39
C VAL A 186 -49.63 58.88 29.13
N VAL A 187 -48.49 58.93 28.40
CA VAL A 187 -47.14 58.82 28.98
C VAL A 187 -46.31 60.04 28.60
N ASN A 188 -45.69 60.69 29.59
CA ASN A 188 -44.83 61.85 29.36
C ASN A 188 -43.43 61.44 28.84
N GLY A 189 -43.17 61.62 27.55
CA GLY A 189 -41.87 61.41 26.91
C GLY A 189 -41.96 61.18 25.39
N SER A 190 -40.83 61.29 24.67
CA SER A 190 -40.76 60.99 23.23
C SER A 190 -41.14 59.52 22.97
N PHE A 191 -42.14 59.29 22.11
CA PHE A 191 -42.65 57.96 21.80
C PHE A 191 -41.67 57.07 21.03
N ASP A 192 -40.59 57.65 20.50
CA ASP A 192 -39.49 56.92 19.85
C ASP A 192 -38.66 56.08 20.84
N SER A 193 -38.83 56.29 22.16
CA SER A 193 -38.16 55.47 23.17
C SER A 193 -38.91 54.16 23.41
N THR A 194 -38.22 53.02 23.26
CA THR A 194 -38.73 51.68 23.59
C THR A 194 -39.25 51.59 25.04
N LYS A 195 -38.75 52.43 25.93
CA LYS A 195 -39.19 52.55 27.32
C LYS A 195 -40.60 53.14 27.44
N ALA A 196 -40.91 54.21 26.69
CA ALA A 196 -42.22 54.87 26.70
C ALA A 196 -43.32 53.91 26.20
N ILE A 197 -43.04 53.12 25.18
CA ILE A 197 -43.97 52.13 24.62
C ILE A 197 -44.24 50.98 25.61
N LEU A 198 -43.22 50.55 26.39
CA LEU A 198 -43.39 49.53 27.43
C LEU A 198 -44.21 50.04 28.62
N ASP A 199 -43.99 51.30 29.02
CA ASP A 199 -44.75 51.95 30.09
C ASP A 199 -46.22 52.13 29.69
N LEU A 200 -46.48 52.57 28.45
CA LEU A 200 -47.84 52.66 27.88
C LEU A 200 -48.53 51.29 27.81
N ALA A 201 -47.83 50.25 27.33
CA ALA A 201 -48.36 48.89 27.27
C ALA A 201 -48.73 48.36 28.68
N THR A 202 -47.94 48.71 29.69
CA THR A 202 -48.22 48.36 31.10
C THR A 202 -49.50 49.03 31.60
N ILE A 203 -49.70 50.31 31.26
CA ILE A 203 -50.91 51.06 31.62
C ILE A 203 -52.15 50.45 30.94
N ILE A 204 -52.09 50.17 29.63
CA ILE A 204 -53.20 49.58 28.88
C ILE A 204 -53.60 48.19 29.42
N VAL A 205 -52.62 47.32 29.73
CA VAL A 205 -52.91 45.99 30.28
C VAL A 205 -53.47 46.07 31.70
N ARG A 206 -53.01 47.03 32.51
CA ARG A 206 -53.49 47.24 33.88
C ARG A 206 -54.92 47.79 33.91
N THR A 207 -55.27 48.68 32.99
CA THR A 207 -56.61 49.29 32.91
C THR A 207 -57.65 48.33 32.30
N GLY A 208 -57.22 47.44 31.41
CA GLY A 208 -58.07 46.35 30.90
C GLY A 208 -58.83 46.67 29.61
N GLU A 209 -59.23 45.63 28.89
CA GLU A 209 -59.96 45.75 27.63
C GLU A 209 -61.33 46.44 27.83
N GLY A 210 -61.64 47.43 26.98
CA GLY A 210 -62.94 48.11 26.98
C GLY A 210 -63.11 49.24 27.99
N GLN A 211 -62.09 49.57 28.80
CA GLN A 211 -62.04 50.72 29.70
C GLN A 211 -61.45 51.96 28.98
N SER A 212 -61.76 53.18 29.44
CA SER A 212 -61.28 54.42 28.83
C SER A 212 -60.07 55.00 29.56
N LEU A 213 -59.07 55.46 28.80
CA LEU A 213 -57.91 56.20 29.30
C LEU A 213 -58.10 57.69 28.99
N SER A 214 -57.81 58.56 29.96
CA SER A 214 -57.84 60.01 29.78
C SER A 214 -56.49 60.50 29.27
N LEU A 215 -56.50 61.23 28.16
CA LEU A 215 -55.32 61.91 27.61
C LEU A 215 -55.16 63.29 28.25
N GLU A 216 -53.95 63.86 28.16
CA GLU A 216 -53.63 65.17 28.74
C GLU A 216 -54.51 66.32 28.21
N ASP A 217 -55.08 66.20 27.01
CA ASP A 217 -56.01 67.16 26.40
C ASP A 217 -57.47 67.03 26.88
N GLY A 218 -57.74 66.18 27.88
CA GLY A 218 -59.08 65.98 28.47
C GLY A 218 -60.02 65.07 27.69
N THR A 219 -59.56 64.45 26.60
CA THR A 219 -60.32 63.47 25.82
C THR A 219 -60.13 62.04 26.37
N SER A 220 -61.20 61.23 26.38
CA SER A 220 -61.14 59.83 26.86
C SER A 220 -61.18 58.84 25.70
N VAL A 221 -60.15 58.00 25.56
CA VAL A 221 -60.08 56.98 24.49
C VAL A 221 -60.25 55.58 25.05
N ARG A 222 -61.17 54.80 24.46
CA ARG A 222 -61.49 53.45 24.90
C ARG A 222 -60.44 52.45 24.41
N ILE A 223 -59.98 51.56 25.29
CA ILE A 223 -59.01 50.51 24.97
C ILE A 223 -59.68 49.45 24.08
N THR A 224 -59.25 49.37 22.82
CA THR A 224 -59.73 48.36 21.88
C THR A 224 -59.14 46.97 22.20
N THR A 225 -59.84 45.90 21.81
CA THR A 225 -59.33 44.52 21.89
C THR A 225 -57.99 44.35 21.18
N ALA A 226 -57.80 45.07 20.07
CA ALA A 226 -56.56 45.06 19.31
C ALA A 226 -55.41 45.70 20.12
N ALA A 227 -55.64 46.87 20.71
CA ALA A 227 -54.65 47.56 21.55
C ALA A 227 -54.30 46.76 22.81
N PHE A 228 -55.29 46.19 23.49
CA PHE A 228 -55.08 45.37 24.68
C PHE A 228 -54.24 44.11 24.38
N ARG A 229 -54.60 43.37 23.31
CA ARG A 229 -53.82 42.19 22.89
C ARG A 229 -52.42 42.56 22.42
N MET A 230 -52.27 43.72 21.76
CA MET A 230 -50.98 44.19 21.31
C MET A 230 -50.08 44.58 22.49
N ALA A 231 -50.63 45.29 23.48
CA ALA A 231 -49.94 45.64 24.72
C ALA A 231 -49.52 44.39 25.52
N GLN A 232 -50.39 43.37 25.64
CA GLN A 232 -50.03 42.08 26.24
C GLN A 232 -48.90 41.38 25.46
N THR A 233 -48.92 41.47 24.14
CA THR A 233 -47.91 40.86 23.27
C THR A 233 -46.55 41.55 23.42
N VAL A 234 -46.54 42.88 23.57
CA VAL A 234 -45.35 43.69 23.83
C VAL A 234 -44.75 43.36 25.20
N LEU A 235 -45.57 43.27 26.27
CA LEU A 235 -45.11 42.91 27.61
C LEU A 235 -44.68 41.44 27.76
N ALA A 236 -45.19 40.55 26.91
CA ALA A 236 -44.81 39.13 26.91
C ALA A 236 -43.46 38.86 26.23
N GLN A 237 -42.84 39.86 25.59
CA GLN A 237 -41.49 39.73 25.03
C GLN A 237 -40.47 39.68 26.17
N CYS A 238 -39.58 38.67 26.16
CA CYS A 238 -38.59 38.48 27.22
C CYS A 238 -37.56 39.61 27.21
N SER A 239 -37.48 40.41 28.28
CA SER A 239 -36.52 41.51 28.41
C SER A 239 -35.13 41.02 28.81
N ILE A 240 -34.11 41.50 28.09
CA ILE A 240 -32.70 41.50 28.51
C ILE A 240 -32.45 42.87 29.17
N LEU A 241 -31.82 42.92 30.34
CA LEU A 241 -31.27 44.17 30.86
C LEU A 241 -29.87 44.36 30.23
N GLU A 242 -29.68 45.46 29.50
CA GLU A 242 -28.36 45.95 29.10
C GLU A 242 -27.84 46.89 30.20
N SER A 243 -26.58 46.71 30.63
CA SER A 243 -25.92 47.73 31.45
C SER A 243 -25.70 49.01 30.60
N PRO A 244 -25.41 50.18 31.21
CA PRO A 244 -25.06 51.40 30.48
C PRO A 244 -23.86 51.23 29.52
N GLU A 245 -23.09 50.16 29.69
CA GLU A 245 -21.90 49.79 28.91
C GLU A 245 -22.22 48.78 27.79
N GLY A 246 -23.50 48.45 27.55
CA GLY A 246 -23.92 47.54 26.48
C GLY A 246 -23.72 46.05 26.76
N VAL A 247 -23.40 45.67 28.00
CA VAL A 247 -23.24 44.25 28.38
C VAL A 247 -24.59 43.65 28.75
N LYS A 248 -24.97 42.58 28.03
CA LYS A 248 -26.24 41.86 28.21
C LYS A 248 -26.15 40.88 29.37
N LEU A 249 -26.85 41.16 30.47
CA LEU A 249 -26.94 40.26 31.63
C LEU A 249 -28.23 39.42 31.61
N GLN A 250 -28.08 38.10 31.59
CA GLN A 250 -29.18 37.13 31.72
C GLN A 250 -29.48 36.82 33.20
N ARG A 251 -30.76 36.79 33.60
CA ARG A 251 -31.16 36.17 34.88
C ARG A 251 -31.04 34.63 34.80
N PRO A 252 -30.53 33.95 35.85
CA PRO A 252 -30.70 32.49 36.00
C PRO A 252 -32.19 32.14 36.16
N CYS A 253 -32.70 31.11 35.47
CA CYS A 253 -34.08 30.66 35.66
C CYS A 253 -34.20 29.86 36.97
N THR A 254 -35.08 30.29 37.88
CA THR A 254 -35.47 29.57 39.10
C THR A 254 -36.53 28.50 38.81
N CYS A 255 -36.27 27.65 37.81
CA CYS A 255 -37.22 26.64 37.38
C CYS A 255 -37.17 25.40 38.32
N PRO A 256 -38.28 24.90 38.90
CA PRO A 256 -38.28 23.64 39.65
C PRO A 256 -37.89 22.47 38.73
N VAL A 257 -37.01 21.59 39.22
CA VAL A 257 -36.46 20.44 38.47
C VAL A 257 -37.61 19.58 37.91
N ARG A 258 -37.52 19.18 36.63
CA ARG A 258 -38.51 18.28 36.02
C ARG A 258 -38.55 16.96 36.78
N SER A 259 -39.75 16.41 36.99
CA SER A 259 -39.92 15.10 37.64
C SER A 259 -39.33 13.98 36.79
N LEU A 260 -38.62 13.02 37.40
CA LEU A 260 -38.22 11.78 36.73
C LEU A 260 -39.44 10.97 36.24
N GLY A 261 -40.64 11.22 36.77
CA GLY A 261 -41.89 10.64 36.31
C GLY A 261 -42.21 10.99 34.85
N ASP A 262 -41.87 12.19 34.38
CA ASP A 262 -42.06 12.55 32.95
C ASP A 262 -41.15 11.73 32.03
N LEU A 263 -39.96 11.33 32.51
CA LEU A 263 -39.05 10.46 31.77
C LEU A 263 -39.54 9.03 31.78
N TRP A 264 -40.00 8.54 32.93
CA TRP A 264 -40.59 7.22 33.05
C TRP A 264 -41.86 7.05 32.20
N VAL A 265 -42.74 8.06 32.14
CA VAL A 265 -43.90 8.06 31.25
C VAL A 265 -43.47 7.93 29.79
N LYS A 266 -42.44 8.68 29.36
CA LYS A 266 -41.91 8.57 27.98
C LYS A 266 -41.28 7.21 27.70
N TRP A 267 -40.57 6.64 28.68
CA TRP A 267 -40.00 5.30 28.56
C TRP A 267 -41.11 4.24 28.44
N THR A 268 -42.14 4.35 29.28
CA THR A 268 -43.36 3.51 29.27
C THR A 268 -44.07 3.58 27.92
N THR A 269 -44.24 4.77 27.34
CA THR A 269 -44.89 4.91 26.01
C THR A 269 -44.16 4.21 24.87
N LYS A 270 -42.89 3.85 25.05
CA LYS A 270 -42.09 3.14 24.05
C LYS A 270 -42.04 1.63 24.32
N ASN A 271 -41.94 1.24 25.59
CA ASN A 271 -41.49 -0.10 25.97
C ASN A 271 -42.56 -0.95 26.67
N HIS A 272 -43.66 -0.37 27.18
CA HIS A 272 -44.69 -1.10 27.92
C HIS A 272 -46.06 -1.06 27.23
N THR A 273 -46.83 -2.13 27.39
CA THR A 273 -48.22 -2.24 26.94
C THR A 273 -49.05 -2.76 28.12
N PHE A 274 -50.13 -2.05 28.46
CA PHE A 274 -51.03 -2.52 29.51
C PHE A 274 -51.97 -3.57 28.96
N SER A 275 -51.86 -4.81 29.42
CA SER A 275 -52.76 -5.91 29.07
C SER A 275 -53.98 -5.94 29.98
N ARG A 276 -55.15 -6.25 29.42
CA ARG A 276 -56.42 -6.46 30.17
C ARG A 276 -56.75 -5.34 31.16
N VAL A 277 -56.78 -4.09 30.70
CA VAL A 277 -57.20 -2.96 31.53
C VAL A 277 -58.73 -2.97 31.66
N PRO A 278 -59.29 -3.02 32.89
CA PRO A 278 -60.72 -2.94 33.10
C PRO A 278 -61.24 -1.53 32.81
N LEU A 279 -62.32 -1.45 32.04
CA LEU A 279 -63.04 -0.24 31.69
C LEU A 279 -64.49 -0.39 32.12
N THR A 280 -65.01 0.67 32.74
CA THR A 280 -66.45 0.76 33.05
C THR A 280 -67.27 0.86 31.75
N GLU A 281 -68.56 0.52 31.81
CA GLU A 281 -69.45 0.59 30.65
C GLU A 281 -69.50 2.01 30.05
N ASP A 282 -69.46 3.05 30.89
CA ASP A 282 -69.44 4.45 30.47
C ASP A 282 -68.14 4.85 29.77
N GLU A 283 -67.00 4.32 30.23
CA GLU A 283 -65.70 4.52 29.58
C GLU A 283 -65.60 3.76 28.26
N ALA A 284 -66.16 2.55 28.20
CA ALA A 284 -66.22 1.76 26.97
C ALA A 284 -67.09 2.46 25.91
N LYS A 285 -68.24 3.04 26.30
CA LYS A 285 -69.12 3.85 25.43
C LYS A 285 -68.45 5.08 24.82
N GLN A 286 -67.34 5.56 25.39
CA GLN A 286 -66.57 6.65 24.79
C GLN A 286 -65.83 6.24 23.50
N PHE A 287 -65.64 4.94 23.24
CA PHE A 287 -65.00 4.44 22.02
C PHE A 287 -66.04 4.14 20.94
N SER A 288 -65.60 4.17 19.67
CA SER A 288 -66.49 3.81 18.55
C SER A 288 -67.00 2.37 18.68
N ALA A 289 -68.12 2.06 18.01
CA ALA A 289 -68.72 0.72 18.04
C ALA A 289 -67.73 -0.37 17.57
N GLY A 290 -66.90 -0.08 16.57
CA GLY A 290 -65.88 -1.02 16.09
C GLY A 290 -64.79 -1.31 17.12
N THR A 291 -64.30 -0.30 17.83
CA THR A 291 -63.31 -0.50 18.90
C THR A 291 -63.90 -1.24 20.11
N ARG A 292 -65.17 -1.01 20.44
CA ARG A 292 -65.87 -1.73 21.52
C ARG A 292 -66.08 -3.22 21.23
N GLN A 293 -66.30 -3.60 19.97
CA GLN A 293 -66.41 -5.01 19.57
C GLN A 293 -65.10 -5.79 19.73
N MET A 294 -63.96 -5.09 19.73
CA MET A 294 -62.63 -5.68 19.92
C MET A 294 -62.22 -5.76 21.40
N MET A 295 -63.08 -5.35 22.35
CA MET A 295 -62.83 -5.45 23.78
C MET A 295 -63.38 -6.78 24.32
N ASP A 296 -62.64 -7.42 25.23
CA ASP A 296 -63.14 -8.60 25.93
C ASP A 296 -64.22 -8.17 26.93
N GLN A 297 -65.26 -8.98 27.11
CA GLN A 297 -66.39 -8.66 27.99
C GLN A 297 -66.56 -9.77 29.02
N ASP A 298 -66.41 -9.42 30.29
CA ASP A 298 -66.80 -10.30 31.40
C ASP A 298 -68.07 -9.73 32.04
N LYS A 299 -69.08 -10.57 32.20
CA LYS A 299 -70.30 -10.23 32.95
C LYS A 299 -70.08 -10.67 34.39
N ASN A 300 -70.15 -9.74 35.32
CA ASN A 300 -70.10 -10.06 36.74
C ASN A 300 -71.45 -10.68 37.17
N GLU A 301 -71.46 -11.39 38.31
CA GLU A 301 -72.65 -12.03 38.90
C GLU A 301 -73.80 -11.03 39.14
N ASP A 302 -73.48 -9.74 39.31
CA ASP A 302 -74.43 -8.62 39.47
C ASP A 302 -75.02 -8.09 38.15
N GLY A 303 -74.71 -8.70 37.00
CA GLY A 303 -75.23 -8.30 35.68
C GLY A 303 -74.49 -7.12 35.02
N ASN A 304 -73.54 -6.49 35.71
CA ASN A 304 -72.69 -5.44 35.14
C ASN A 304 -71.62 -6.02 34.21
N THR A 305 -71.50 -5.45 33.01
CA THR A 305 -70.50 -5.87 32.00
C THR A 305 -69.23 -5.05 32.17
N THR A 306 -68.12 -5.71 32.52
CA THR A 306 -66.79 -5.10 32.56
C THR A 306 -66.08 -5.34 31.24
N TYR A 307 -65.59 -4.27 30.62
CA TYR A 307 -64.85 -4.37 29.36
C TYR A 307 -63.35 -4.41 29.65
N TYR A 308 -62.61 -5.26 28.96
CA TYR A 308 -61.15 -5.28 29.03
C TYR A 308 -60.54 -4.89 27.69
N MET A 309 -59.56 -3.99 27.74
CA MET A 309 -58.80 -3.59 26.56
C MET A 309 -57.31 -3.62 26.84
N THR A 310 -56.55 -4.07 25.85
CA THR A 310 -55.10 -3.90 25.83
C THR A 310 -54.77 -2.50 25.32
N LEU A 311 -54.10 -1.69 26.14
CA LEU A 311 -53.74 -0.30 25.84
C LEU A 311 -52.27 -0.20 25.45
N LYS A 312 -52.02 0.14 24.19
CA LYS A 312 -50.70 0.48 23.65
C LYS A 312 -50.66 1.96 23.27
N TRP A 313 -49.51 2.60 23.48
CA TRP A 313 -49.33 3.99 23.06
C TRP A 313 -49.23 4.08 21.52
N HIS A 314 -50.02 4.96 20.93
CA HIS A 314 -50.01 5.24 19.49
C HIS A 314 -49.28 6.55 19.19
N ALA A 315 -48.13 6.48 18.52
CA ALA A 315 -47.42 7.68 18.07
C ALA A 315 -48.02 8.21 16.75
N ALA A 316 -48.25 9.52 16.66
CA ALA A 316 -48.62 10.16 15.38
C ALA A 316 -47.42 10.10 14.42
N ALA A 317 -47.62 9.62 13.20
CA ALA A 317 -46.58 9.64 12.18
C ALA A 317 -46.25 11.10 11.79
N LYS A 318 -44.96 11.43 11.70
CA LYS A 318 -44.54 12.77 11.25
C LYS A 318 -44.90 12.94 9.77
N PRO A 319 -45.59 14.04 9.38
CA PRO A 319 -45.81 14.32 7.96
C PRO A 319 -44.46 14.55 7.26
N GLN A 320 -44.28 13.94 6.09
CA GLN A 320 -43.07 14.06 5.27
C GLN A 320 -43.21 15.17 4.24
N LYS A 321 -42.08 15.74 3.82
CA LYS A 321 -42.05 16.81 2.81
C LYS A 321 -42.55 16.24 1.48
N GLY A 322 -43.73 16.67 1.03
CA GLY A 322 -44.42 16.14 -0.17
C GLY A 322 -45.75 15.44 0.10
N ASP A 323 -46.13 15.22 1.38
CA ASP A 323 -47.45 14.67 1.70
C ASP A 323 -48.58 15.65 1.34
N THR A 324 -49.58 15.17 0.59
CA THR A 324 -50.83 15.92 0.40
C THR A 324 -51.63 15.95 1.71
N ALA A 325 -52.51 16.95 1.87
CA ALA A 325 -53.36 17.09 3.08
C ALA A 325 -54.15 15.81 3.42
N LYS A 326 -54.54 15.03 2.40
CA LYS A 326 -55.25 13.74 2.56
C LYS A 326 -54.33 12.63 3.10
N ILE A 327 -53.06 12.61 2.69
CA ILE A 327 -52.04 11.68 3.20
C ILE A 327 -51.67 12.07 4.64
N ALA A 328 -51.52 13.37 4.92
CA ALA A 328 -51.28 13.88 6.26
C ALA A 328 -52.44 13.56 7.23
N ALA A 329 -53.69 13.66 6.77
CA ALA A 329 -54.87 13.29 7.56
C ALA A 329 -54.96 11.78 7.84
N ARG A 330 -54.59 10.92 6.87
CA ARG A 330 -54.48 9.46 7.08
C ARG A 330 -53.36 9.06 8.04
N ARG A 331 -52.31 9.87 8.14
CA ARG A 331 -51.19 9.70 9.09
C ARG A 331 -51.50 10.25 10.49
N ALA A 332 -52.58 11.00 10.66
CA ALA A 332 -53.02 11.51 11.95
C ALA A 332 -53.73 10.42 12.79
N LEU A 333 -53.58 10.49 14.11
CA LEU A 333 -54.24 9.56 15.03
C LEU A 333 -55.77 9.67 14.93
N THR A 334 -56.44 8.52 14.92
CA THR A 334 -57.90 8.45 14.97
C THR A 334 -58.44 9.00 16.30
N VAL A 335 -59.73 9.33 16.36
CA VAL A 335 -60.37 9.82 17.59
C VAL A 335 -60.24 8.79 18.72
N ASP A 336 -60.40 7.51 18.39
CA ASP A 336 -60.26 6.40 19.35
C ASP A 336 -58.81 6.22 19.80
N GLN A 337 -57.82 6.31 18.90
CA GLN A 337 -56.39 6.26 19.28
C GLN A 337 -56.00 7.44 20.19
N LYS A 338 -56.57 8.64 19.96
CA LYS A 338 -56.36 9.78 20.86
C LYS A 338 -56.96 9.53 22.25
N LYS A 339 -58.12 8.88 22.33
CA LYS A 339 -58.75 8.46 23.59
C LYS A 339 -57.94 7.37 24.29
N GLN A 340 -57.48 6.34 23.57
CA GLN A 340 -56.59 5.29 24.09
C GLN A 340 -55.31 5.91 24.68
N ASN A 341 -54.68 6.85 23.98
CA ASN A 341 -53.51 7.58 24.49
C ASN A 341 -53.83 8.41 25.75
N ALA A 342 -55.02 9.01 25.84
CA ALA A 342 -55.43 9.75 27.03
C ALA A 342 -55.61 8.84 28.25
N PHE A 343 -56.26 7.69 28.07
CA PHE A 343 -56.39 6.64 29.10
C PHE A 343 -55.03 6.07 29.50
N PHE A 344 -54.16 5.76 28.54
CA PHE A 344 -52.80 5.30 28.77
C PHE A 344 -52.01 6.27 29.67
N LEU A 345 -52.06 7.57 29.39
CA LEU A 345 -51.41 8.58 30.24
C LEU A 345 -52.06 8.71 31.63
N GLY A 346 -53.37 8.47 31.72
CA GLY A 346 -54.09 8.39 33.00
C GLY A 346 -53.56 7.23 33.85
N LEU A 347 -53.40 6.05 33.26
CA LEU A 347 -52.81 4.88 33.92
C LEU A 347 -51.37 5.13 34.35
N CYS A 348 -50.51 5.67 33.48
CA CYS A 348 -49.14 5.99 33.88
C CYS A 348 -49.12 6.89 35.11
N LYS A 349 -49.99 7.91 35.20
CA LYS A 349 -50.08 8.75 36.40
C LYS A 349 -50.50 7.98 37.65
N LYS A 350 -51.50 7.10 37.53
CA LYS A 350 -51.97 6.24 38.62
C LYS A 350 -50.85 5.31 39.12
N TYR A 351 -50.12 4.66 38.21
CA TYR A 351 -49.00 3.79 38.58
C TYR A 351 -47.79 4.57 39.10
N TRP A 352 -47.56 5.79 38.62
CA TRP A 352 -46.53 6.67 39.20
C TRP A 352 -46.84 7.03 40.66
N GLN A 353 -48.11 7.32 40.97
CA GLN A 353 -48.56 7.52 42.36
C GLN A 353 -48.39 6.24 43.19
N LYS A 354 -48.77 5.08 42.64
CA LYS A 354 -48.54 3.77 43.28
C LYS A 354 -47.06 3.52 43.57
N ALA A 355 -46.16 3.89 42.66
CA ALA A 355 -44.72 3.79 42.85
C ALA A 355 -44.23 4.72 43.97
N GLN A 356 -44.71 5.96 44.03
CA GLN A 356 -44.39 6.89 45.11
C GLN A 356 -44.86 6.38 46.49
N LEU A 357 -46.04 5.76 46.55
CA LEU A 357 -46.55 5.12 47.77
C LEU A 357 -45.66 3.95 48.20
N ARG A 358 -45.24 3.07 47.27
CA ARG A 358 -44.30 1.97 47.58
C ARG A 358 -42.96 2.49 48.14
N VAL A 359 -42.45 3.60 47.62
CA VAL A 359 -41.25 4.25 48.18
C VAL A 359 -41.48 4.71 49.62
N ALA A 360 -42.62 5.34 49.89
CA ALA A 360 -42.97 5.79 51.25
C ALA A 360 -43.12 4.60 52.23
N GLU A 361 -43.78 3.52 51.81
CA GLU A 361 -43.88 2.28 52.60
C GLU A 361 -42.50 1.67 52.88
N HIS A 362 -41.61 1.62 51.88
CA HIS A 362 -40.26 1.09 52.07
C HIS A 362 -39.43 1.94 53.03
N LEU A 363 -39.56 3.26 52.96
CA LEU A 363 -38.91 4.17 53.92
C LEU A 363 -39.46 3.96 55.34
N GLN A 364 -40.77 3.85 55.50
CA GLN A 364 -41.40 3.64 56.80
C GLN A 364 -40.96 2.31 57.43
N LYS A 365 -40.89 1.23 56.63
CA LYS A 365 -40.34 -0.07 57.07
C LYS A 365 -38.87 0.02 57.45
N THR A 366 -38.06 0.73 56.69
CA THR A 366 -36.61 0.88 56.96
C THR A 366 -36.36 1.70 58.23
N LEU A 367 -37.17 2.75 58.46
CA LEU A 367 -37.09 3.56 59.68
C LEU A 367 -37.56 2.78 60.91
N ALA A 368 -38.62 1.98 60.80
CA ALA A 368 -39.07 1.08 61.88
C ALA A 368 -37.98 0.05 62.24
N ALA A 369 -37.41 -0.63 61.25
CA ALA A 369 -36.34 -1.61 61.46
C ALA A 369 -35.04 -1.00 62.04
N MET A 370 -34.79 0.28 61.82
CA MET A 370 -33.65 1.00 62.41
C MET A 370 -33.95 1.53 63.82
N ALA A 371 -35.21 1.87 64.12
CA ALA A 371 -35.64 2.20 65.48
C ALA A 371 -35.46 1.00 66.43
N ASP A 372 -35.71 -0.22 65.93
CA ASP A 372 -35.46 -1.47 66.68
C ASP A 372 -33.95 -1.74 66.90
N ASN A 373 -33.08 -1.18 66.04
CA ASN A 373 -31.61 -1.30 66.11
C ASN A 373 -30.91 -0.07 66.75
N ALA A 374 -31.67 0.90 67.27
CA ALA A 374 -31.21 2.26 67.57
C ALA A 374 -30.25 2.40 68.78
N GLN A 375 -29.91 1.33 69.48
CA GLN A 375 -29.00 1.41 70.63
C GLN A 375 -27.50 1.49 70.28
N SER A 376 -27.09 1.38 69.00
CA SER A 376 -25.65 1.25 68.65
C SER A 376 -25.08 2.21 67.58
N SER A 377 -25.88 3.01 66.88
CA SER A 377 -25.42 3.79 65.71
C SER A 377 -25.98 5.21 65.73
N GLY A 378 -25.20 6.18 66.22
CA GLY A 378 -25.55 7.61 66.28
C GLY A 378 -25.70 8.34 64.93
N LYS A 379 -26.33 7.70 63.93
CA LYS A 379 -26.65 8.27 62.62
C LYS A 379 -27.97 9.04 62.69
N SER A 380 -28.03 10.21 62.05
CA SER A 380 -29.26 10.99 62.01
C SER A 380 -30.33 10.25 61.19
N THR A 381 -31.61 10.44 61.53
CA THR A 381 -32.74 9.85 60.79
C THR A 381 -32.72 10.25 59.30
N ALA A 382 -32.26 11.47 58.99
CA ALA A 382 -32.11 11.97 57.63
C ALA A 382 -31.04 11.21 56.82
N ASP A 383 -29.94 10.78 57.44
CA ASP A 383 -28.89 10.01 56.77
C ASP A 383 -29.38 8.60 56.41
N VAL A 384 -30.20 8.00 57.28
CA VAL A 384 -30.83 6.70 57.06
C VAL A 384 -31.85 6.77 55.93
N GLU A 385 -32.71 7.81 55.91
CA GLU A 385 -33.64 8.05 54.80
C GLU A 385 -32.91 8.22 53.46
N MET A 386 -31.82 9.01 53.45
CA MET A 386 -31.02 9.23 52.24
C MET A 386 -30.33 7.95 51.75
N ALA A 387 -29.80 7.12 52.65
CA ALA A 387 -29.17 5.85 52.32
C ALA A 387 -30.18 4.84 51.75
N ALA A 388 -31.37 4.75 52.35
CA ALA A 388 -32.46 3.89 51.89
C ALA A 388 -32.93 4.28 50.49
N LEU A 389 -33.18 5.57 50.25
CA LEU A 389 -33.54 6.08 48.92
C LEU A 389 -32.42 5.86 47.88
N ASN A 390 -31.14 5.90 48.29
CA ASN A 390 -30.02 5.71 47.36
C ASN A 390 -29.94 4.25 46.92
N ARG A 391 -30.14 3.33 47.87
CA ARG A 391 -30.21 1.89 47.61
C ARG A 391 -31.38 1.53 46.69
N LEU A 392 -32.57 2.07 46.97
CA LEU A 392 -33.78 1.77 46.20
C LEU A 392 -33.80 2.45 44.82
N GLY A 393 -33.17 3.62 44.68
CA GLY A 393 -33.15 4.39 43.44
C GLY A 393 -31.88 4.20 42.61
N VAL A 394 -30.86 4.99 42.92
CA VAL A 394 -29.64 5.11 42.09
C VAL A 394 -28.88 3.79 42.00
N ARG A 395 -28.61 3.12 43.12
CA ARG A 395 -27.84 1.86 43.11
C ARG A 395 -28.57 0.74 42.40
N ARG A 396 -29.88 0.64 42.60
CA ARG A 396 -30.69 -0.40 41.94
C ARG A 396 -30.68 -0.25 40.42
N MET A 397 -30.80 0.98 39.92
CA MET A 397 -30.73 1.26 38.49
C MET A 397 -29.34 0.97 37.89
N LEU A 398 -28.25 1.26 38.61
CA LEU A 398 -26.90 0.91 38.15
C LEU A 398 -26.69 -0.61 38.10
N GLN A 399 -27.16 -1.32 39.13
CA GLN A 399 -27.10 -2.79 39.17
C GLN A 399 -27.81 -3.42 37.96
N TRP A 400 -28.99 -2.92 37.59
CA TRP A 400 -29.70 -3.43 36.42
C TRP A 400 -28.94 -3.20 35.11
N LEU A 401 -28.21 -2.10 34.97
CA LEU A 401 -27.39 -1.86 33.78
C LEU A 401 -26.21 -2.83 33.69
N GLU A 402 -25.61 -3.19 34.82
CA GLU A 402 -24.55 -4.20 34.88
C GLU A 402 -25.10 -5.58 34.49
N GLU A 403 -26.24 -5.98 35.06
CA GLU A 403 -26.94 -7.22 34.72
C GLU A 403 -27.34 -7.28 33.22
N ASP A 404 -27.86 -6.18 32.67
CA ASP A 404 -28.26 -6.09 31.27
C ASP A 404 -27.03 -6.20 30.33
N ALA A 405 -25.91 -5.56 30.69
CA ALA A 405 -24.67 -5.66 29.93
C ALA A 405 -24.09 -7.07 29.93
N GLU A 406 -24.12 -7.75 31.07
CA GLU A 406 -23.66 -9.14 31.21
C GLU A 406 -24.54 -10.10 30.40
N ALA A 407 -25.87 -9.94 30.43
CA ALA A 407 -26.79 -10.76 29.66
C ALA A 407 -26.57 -10.62 28.14
N VAL A 408 -26.34 -9.40 27.65
CA VAL A 408 -26.02 -9.14 26.24
C VAL A 408 -24.72 -9.82 25.82
N GLU A 409 -23.69 -9.76 26.66
CA GLU A 409 -22.40 -10.39 26.36
C GLU A 409 -22.51 -11.92 26.35
N ASN A 410 -23.25 -12.51 27.30
CA ASN A 410 -23.49 -13.96 27.33
C ASN A 410 -24.26 -14.44 26.09
N ALA A 411 -25.33 -13.74 25.69
CA ALA A 411 -26.08 -14.08 24.48
C ALA A 411 -25.21 -13.99 23.21
N ARG A 412 -24.31 -12.99 23.15
CA ARG A 412 -23.35 -12.84 22.05
C ARG A 412 -22.35 -14.00 22.01
N GLN A 413 -21.90 -14.48 23.16
CA GLN A 413 -20.98 -15.62 23.25
C GLN A 413 -21.65 -16.93 22.82
N GLU A 414 -22.89 -17.17 23.23
CA GLU A 414 -23.66 -18.35 22.77
C GLU A 414 -23.93 -18.31 21.27
N GLU A 415 -24.38 -17.17 20.73
CA GLU A 415 -24.60 -17.02 19.28
C GLU A 415 -23.29 -17.21 18.48
N ALA A 416 -22.16 -16.71 19.01
CA ALA A 416 -20.85 -16.93 18.40
C ALA A 416 -20.44 -18.40 18.39
N ARG A 417 -20.77 -19.14 19.47
CA ARG A 417 -20.50 -20.57 19.58
C ARG A 417 -21.36 -21.38 18.60
N GLU A 418 -22.66 -21.13 18.54
CA GLU A 418 -23.56 -21.80 17.58
C GLU A 418 -23.14 -21.52 16.13
N LYS A 419 -22.77 -20.26 15.82
CA LYS A 419 -22.23 -19.90 14.50
C LYS A 419 -20.92 -20.62 14.20
N ALA A 420 -20.05 -20.83 15.19
CA ALA A 420 -18.81 -21.57 15.01
C ALA A 420 -19.08 -23.07 14.74
N GLU A 421 -19.95 -23.70 15.53
CA GLU A 421 -20.31 -25.11 15.39
C GLU A 421 -21.04 -25.38 14.06
N GLY A 422 -22.06 -24.58 13.72
CA GLY A 422 -22.74 -24.64 12.42
C GLY A 422 -21.80 -24.33 11.24
N GLY A 423 -20.85 -23.41 11.45
CA GLY A 423 -19.80 -23.09 10.49
C GLY A 423 -18.91 -24.28 10.16
N ILE A 424 -18.52 -25.09 11.16
CA ILE A 424 -17.66 -26.28 10.96
C ILE A 424 -18.40 -27.36 10.15
N VAL A 425 -19.66 -27.65 10.50
CA VAL A 425 -20.46 -28.68 9.79
C VAL A 425 -20.71 -28.27 8.34
N ALA A 426 -21.13 -27.01 8.12
CA ALA A 426 -21.32 -26.46 6.79
C ALA A 426 -20.01 -26.45 5.98
N HIS A 427 -18.88 -26.12 6.63
CA HIS A 427 -17.57 -26.15 6.02
C HIS A 427 -17.18 -27.57 5.57
N ASN A 428 -17.35 -28.59 6.41
CA ASN A 428 -17.01 -29.97 6.07
C ASN A 428 -17.84 -30.53 4.91
N ALA A 429 -19.15 -30.27 4.90
CA ALA A 429 -20.02 -30.66 3.80
C ALA A 429 -19.64 -29.92 2.49
N TRP A 430 -19.28 -28.65 2.60
CA TRP A 430 -18.79 -27.85 1.48
C TRP A 430 -17.45 -28.38 0.95
N VAL A 431 -16.49 -28.74 1.82
CA VAL A 431 -15.19 -29.32 1.44
C VAL A 431 -15.39 -30.60 0.62
N ARG A 432 -16.22 -31.55 1.09
CA ARG A 432 -16.49 -32.79 0.34
C ARG A 432 -17.08 -32.53 -1.05
N ARG A 433 -18.03 -31.60 -1.15
CA ARG A 433 -18.62 -31.21 -2.45
C ARG A 433 -17.60 -30.53 -3.36
N LYS A 434 -16.72 -29.69 -2.79
CA LYS A 434 -15.65 -29.04 -3.55
C LYS A 434 -14.65 -30.07 -4.06
N ASP A 435 -14.23 -31.00 -3.22
CA ASP A 435 -13.23 -32.02 -3.58
C ASP A 435 -13.67 -32.91 -4.75
N ARG A 436 -14.97 -33.26 -4.83
CA ARG A 436 -15.54 -33.99 -5.98
C ARG A 436 -15.49 -33.21 -7.30
N LEU A 437 -15.58 -31.88 -7.24
CA LEU A 437 -15.53 -30.99 -8.40
C LEU A 437 -14.11 -30.53 -8.73
N ARG A 438 -13.09 -31.09 -8.08
CA ARG A 438 -11.70 -30.64 -8.19
C ARG A 438 -11.11 -30.98 -9.56
N ILE A 439 -10.50 -29.98 -10.16
CA ILE A 439 -9.70 -30.01 -11.38
C ILE A 439 -8.31 -29.52 -11.02
N ARG A 440 -7.29 -30.33 -11.30
CA ARG A 440 -5.91 -29.88 -11.23
C ARG A 440 -5.60 -29.05 -12.47
N MET A 441 -5.21 -27.81 -12.23
CA MET A 441 -4.72 -26.92 -13.28
C MET A 441 -3.23 -27.19 -13.52
N PRO A 442 -2.73 -26.91 -14.73
CA PRO A 442 -1.29 -26.92 -14.98
C PRO A 442 -0.60 -25.99 -13.98
N PRO A 443 0.62 -26.35 -13.52
CA PRO A 443 1.41 -25.43 -12.71
C PRO A 443 1.56 -24.12 -13.49
N PRO A 444 1.49 -22.95 -12.82
CA PRO A 444 1.84 -21.71 -13.48
C PRO A 444 3.22 -21.92 -14.08
N GLU A 445 3.36 -21.74 -15.41
CA GLU A 445 4.68 -21.80 -16.03
C GLU A 445 5.58 -20.88 -15.21
N ALA A 446 6.62 -21.44 -14.61
CA ALA A 446 7.64 -20.69 -13.89
C ALA A 446 8.44 -19.91 -14.94
N ASN A 447 7.78 -18.92 -15.52
CA ASN A 447 8.39 -17.89 -16.31
C ASN A 447 8.92 -16.92 -15.27
N ASP A 448 10.16 -17.15 -14.84
CA ASP A 448 10.92 -16.22 -14.00
C ASP A 448 10.85 -14.83 -14.65
N GLY A 449 9.97 -13.97 -14.13
CA GLY A 449 9.86 -12.56 -14.50
C GLY A 449 8.59 -12.08 -15.23
N ALA A 450 7.67 -12.95 -15.65
CA ALA A 450 6.42 -12.49 -16.27
C ALA A 450 5.39 -12.10 -15.19
N ARG A 451 5.25 -10.80 -14.91
CA ARG A 451 4.13 -10.28 -14.10
C ARG A 451 2.81 -10.87 -14.62
N PRO A 452 1.87 -11.29 -13.74
CA PRO A 452 0.58 -11.79 -14.18
C PRO A 452 -0.07 -10.73 -15.07
N ALA A 453 -0.56 -11.14 -16.24
CA ALA A 453 -1.18 -10.27 -17.22
C ALA A 453 -2.17 -9.33 -16.52
N ARG A 454 -1.79 -8.05 -16.38
CA ARG A 454 -2.71 -7.02 -15.87
C ARG A 454 -3.93 -7.06 -16.78
N GLN A 455 -5.09 -7.35 -16.21
CA GLN A 455 -6.34 -7.04 -16.89
C GLN A 455 -6.25 -5.57 -17.35
N PRO A 456 -6.62 -5.26 -18.61
CA PRO A 456 -6.63 -3.87 -19.05
C PRO A 456 -7.48 -3.06 -18.06
N PRO A 457 -7.00 -1.89 -17.60
CA PRO A 457 -7.77 -1.08 -16.66
C PRO A 457 -9.16 -0.84 -17.26
N PRO A 458 -10.24 -0.90 -16.45
CA PRO A 458 -11.55 -0.56 -16.97
C PRO A 458 -11.48 0.86 -17.56
N PRO A 459 -12.01 1.09 -18.77
CA PRO A 459 -11.95 2.40 -19.39
C PRO A 459 -12.60 3.42 -18.45
N ARG A 460 -11.86 4.50 -18.17
CA ARG A 460 -12.32 5.60 -17.32
C ARG A 460 -13.59 6.18 -17.97
N PHE A 461 -14.65 6.34 -17.18
CA PHE A 461 -15.86 7.03 -17.67
C PHE A 461 -15.49 8.47 -18.01
N ASP A 462 -15.55 8.79 -19.29
CA ASP A 462 -15.37 10.13 -19.80
C ASP A 462 -16.75 10.77 -20.00
N PHE A 463 -17.03 11.83 -19.25
CA PHE A 463 -18.29 12.59 -19.29
C PHE A 463 -18.20 13.82 -20.20
N SER A 464 -17.12 14.00 -20.96
CA SER A 464 -16.84 15.27 -21.64
C SER A 464 -17.48 15.46 -23.02
N LEU A 465 -18.19 14.48 -23.58
CA LEU A 465 -18.86 14.66 -24.88
C LEU A 465 -20.25 13.98 -24.91
N GLY A 466 -21.30 14.80 -25.00
CA GLY A 466 -22.71 14.40 -25.05
C GLY A 466 -23.13 13.65 -26.31
N SER A 467 -22.50 12.52 -26.61
CA SER A 467 -22.92 11.57 -27.65
C SER A 467 -23.13 10.20 -27.02
N GLY A 468 -24.32 9.62 -27.24
CA GLY A 468 -24.77 8.37 -26.63
C GLY A 468 -23.81 7.20 -26.87
N LEU A 469 -23.42 6.54 -25.78
CA LEU A 469 -22.58 5.35 -25.76
C LEU A 469 -23.27 4.13 -26.39
N VAL A 470 -23.12 3.94 -27.71
CA VAL A 470 -23.24 2.60 -28.31
C VAL A 470 -21.90 1.89 -28.09
N ARG A 471 -21.85 1.02 -27.07
CA ARG A 471 -20.71 0.12 -26.83
C ARG A 471 -20.45 -0.69 -28.11
N GLN A 472 -19.25 -0.62 -28.67
CA GLN A 472 -18.81 -1.70 -29.57
C GLN A 472 -18.71 -2.98 -28.74
N LYS A 473 -19.65 -3.92 -28.94
CA LYS A 473 -19.56 -5.27 -28.40
C LYS A 473 -18.32 -5.93 -29.01
N LYS A 474 -17.17 -5.88 -28.31
CA LYS A 474 -16.21 -6.98 -28.46
C LYS A 474 -16.98 -8.25 -28.14
N VAL A 475 -17.06 -9.17 -29.08
CA VAL A 475 -17.59 -10.51 -28.83
C VAL A 475 -16.58 -11.22 -27.93
N CYS A 476 -16.61 -10.90 -26.64
CA CYS A 476 -16.00 -11.73 -25.62
C CYS A 476 -16.81 -13.02 -25.65
N ARG A 477 -16.32 -14.05 -26.34
CA ARG A 477 -16.87 -15.40 -26.21
C ARG A 477 -16.80 -15.71 -24.72
N PRO A 478 -17.95 -15.89 -24.03
CA PRO A 478 -17.91 -16.21 -22.62
C PRO A 478 -17.14 -17.53 -22.47
N PRO A 479 -16.25 -17.63 -21.46
CA PRO A 479 -15.50 -18.86 -21.22
C PRO A 479 -16.48 -20.02 -21.13
N SER A 480 -16.18 -21.06 -21.89
CA SER A 480 -17.08 -22.20 -22.10
C SER A 480 -16.99 -23.24 -20.97
N SER A 481 -15.97 -23.11 -20.11
CA SER A 481 -15.73 -23.99 -18.97
C SER A 481 -14.98 -23.27 -17.85
N THR A 482 -15.02 -23.84 -16.65
CA THR A 482 -14.28 -23.31 -15.49
C THR A 482 -12.77 -23.35 -15.68
N ALA A 483 -12.22 -24.37 -16.35
CA ALA A 483 -10.78 -24.40 -16.66
C ALA A 483 -10.36 -23.24 -17.58
N GLU A 484 -11.21 -22.83 -18.51
CA GLU A 484 -10.97 -21.68 -19.38
C GLU A 484 -11.07 -20.35 -18.61
N LEU A 485 -12.08 -20.23 -17.75
CA LEU A 485 -12.27 -19.06 -16.88
C LEU A 485 -11.09 -18.85 -15.93
N MET A 486 -10.53 -19.93 -15.38
CA MET A 486 -9.53 -19.90 -14.31
C MET A 486 -8.09 -20.15 -14.79
N ARG A 487 -7.85 -20.15 -16.10
CA ARG A 487 -6.57 -20.48 -16.74
C ARG A 487 -5.37 -19.69 -16.21
N ASN A 488 -5.57 -18.41 -15.87
CA ASN A 488 -4.51 -17.50 -15.41
C ASN A 488 -4.58 -17.22 -13.90
N SER A 489 -5.33 -18.02 -13.15
CA SER A 489 -5.52 -17.79 -11.70
C SER A 489 -4.26 -18.13 -10.87
N GLY A 490 -3.32 -18.89 -11.43
CA GLY A 490 -2.16 -19.41 -10.71
C GLY A 490 -2.49 -20.47 -9.65
N LEU A 491 -3.76 -20.87 -9.57
CA LEU A 491 -4.23 -21.86 -8.60
C LEU A 491 -3.89 -23.27 -9.08
N LYS A 492 -3.35 -24.09 -8.18
CA LYS A 492 -3.04 -25.51 -8.45
C LYS A 492 -4.30 -26.35 -8.67
N TYR A 493 -5.37 -26.04 -7.95
CA TYR A 493 -6.66 -26.72 -8.03
C TYR A 493 -7.77 -25.69 -8.21
N VAL A 494 -8.72 -26.01 -9.09
CA VAL A 494 -9.93 -25.23 -9.34
C VAL A 494 -11.12 -26.18 -9.21
N HIS A 495 -12.29 -25.67 -8.85
CA HIS A 495 -13.49 -26.48 -8.71
C HIS A 495 -14.50 -26.15 -9.81
N ALA A 496 -14.97 -27.14 -10.55
CA ALA A 496 -16.00 -26.98 -11.59
C ALA A 496 -17.30 -26.41 -11.02
N MET A 497 -18.08 -25.72 -11.86
CA MET A 497 -19.37 -25.14 -11.47
C MET A 497 -20.49 -26.18 -11.42
N SER A 498 -20.39 -27.27 -12.17
CA SER A 498 -21.33 -28.38 -12.15
C SER A 498 -20.69 -29.71 -12.55
N GLU A 499 -21.18 -30.78 -11.94
CA GLU A 499 -20.97 -32.16 -12.37
C GLU A 499 -22.06 -32.52 -13.39
N GLY A 500 -21.72 -33.29 -14.42
CA GLY A 500 -22.71 -33.74 -15.40
C GLY A 500 -23.80 -34.59 -14.75
N PHE A 501 -25.05 -34.41 -15.19
CA PHE A 501 -26.13 -35.35 -14.87
C PHE A 501 -26.13 -36.45 -15.94
N GLN A 502 -26.50 -37.70 -15.58
CA GLN A 502 -26.46 -38.87 -16.48
C GLN A 502 -26.94 -38.51 -17.90
N GLY A 503 -26.05 -38.63 -18.89
CA GLY A 503 -26.31 -38.32 -20.31
C GLY A 503 -26.05 -36.88 -20.79
N ARG A 504 -25.76 -35.90 -19.93
CA ARG A 504 -25.32 -34.55 -20.31
C ARG A 504 -23.99 -34.19 -19.65
N GLY A 505 -22.93 -34.05 -20.45
CA GLY A 505 -21.60 -33.64 -19.99
C GLY A 505 -21.64 -32.29 -19.25
N GLY A 506 -21.19 -32.30 -17.99
CA GLY A 506 -21.10 -31.15 -17.12
C GLY A 506 -19.86 -30.30 -17.36
N ASP A 507 -19.71 -29.24 -16.57
CA ASP A 507 -18.57 -28.34 -16.66
C ASP A 507 -17.26 -29.03 -16.23
N LEU A 508 -17.33 -30.01 -15.31
CA LEU A 508 -16.19 -30.82 -14.89
C LEU A 508 -15.58 -31.61 -16.06
N GLU A 509 -16.39 -32.37 -16.79
CA GLU A 509 -15.93 -33.19 -17.92
C GLU A 509 -15.40 -32.31 -19.06
N LYS A 510 -16.11 -31.22 -19.37
CA LYS A 510 -15.69 -30.25 -20.40
C LYS A 510 -14.36 -29.60 -20.05
N SER A 511 -14.18 -29.19 -18.80
CA SER A 511 -12.94 -28.60 -18.31
C SER A 511 -11.77 -29.58 -18.42
N LYS A 512 -11.96 -30.85 -18.03
CA LYS A 512 -10.93 -31.91 -18.16
C LYS A 512 -10.59 -32.19 -19.63
N GLN A 513 -11.59 -32.29 -20.50
CA GLN A 513 -11.38 -32.52 -21.93
C GLN A 513 -10.65 -31.36 -22.62
N LEU A 514 -10.99 -30.12 -22.26
CA LEU A 514 -10.29 -28.92 -22.77
C LEU A 514 -8.82 -28.89 -22.33
N LEU A 515 -8.50 -29.27 -21.09
CA LEU A 515 -7.11 -29.36 -20.63
C LEU A 515 -6.32 -30.39 -21.45
N VAL A 516 -6.92 -31.54 -21.78
CA VAL A 516 -6.30 -32.55 -22.63
C VAL A 516 -6.09 -32.04 -24.06
N GLN A 517 -7.07 -31.37 -24.66
CA GLN A 517 -6.93 -30.75 -25.99
C GLN A 517 -5.81 -29.69 -26.03
N GLN A 518 -5.60 -28.97 -24.92
CA GLN A 518 -4.52 -28.00 -24.76
C GLN A 518 -3.15 -28.63 -24.46
N GLY A 519 -3.08 -29.97 -24.37
CA GLY A 519 -1.87 -30.74 -24.07
C GLY A 519 -1.51 -30.77 -22.58
N HIS A 520 -2.45 -30.56 -21.66
CA HIS A 520 -2.21 -30.63 -20.21
C HIS A 520 -2.76 -31.95 -19.64
N VAL A 521 -1.96 -33.01 -19.75
CA VAL A 521 -2.31 -34.37 -19.30
C VAL A 521 -1.77 -34.60 -17.88
N LEU A 522 -2.58 -34.31 -16.87
CA LEU A 522 -2.21 -34.39 -15.44
C LEU A 522 -2.88 -35.57 -14.76
N ARG A 523 -2.10 -36.41 -14.05
CA ARG A 523 -2.57 -37.66 -13.44
C ARG A 523 -3.80 -37.48 -12.54
N ASP A 524 -3.78 -36.49 -11.64
CA ASP A 524 -4.88 -36.21 -10.70
C ASP A 524 -6.23 -35.85 -11.37
N ASN A 525 -6.25 -35.56 -12.68
CA ASN A 525 -7.50 -35.34 -13.41
C ASN A 525 -8.15 -36.65 -13.92
N PHE A 526 -7.42 -37.76 -13.88
CA PHE A 526 -7.79 -39.10 -14.37
C PHE A 526 -7.88 -40.16 -13.26
N ASP A 527 -7.46 -39.86 -12.03
CA ASP A 527 -7.64 -40.76 -10.89
C ASP A 527 -8.89 -40.29 -10.11
N GLN A 528 -10.03 -40.98 -10.29
CA GLN A 528 -11.18 -40.85 -9.38
C GLN A 528 -11.09 -41.98 -8.35
N ASP A 529 -10.54 -41.69 -7.17
CA ASP A 529 -10.50 -42.59 -6.00
C ASP A 529 -11.89 -42.76 -5.35
N ASN A 530 -12.95 -42.98 -6.13
CA ASN A 530 -14.22 -43.46 -5.59
C ASN A 530 -14.13 -44.98 -5.48
N ARG A 531 -13.86 -45.45 -4.25
CA ARG A 531 -14.07 -46.83 -3.82
C ARG A 531 -15.56 -47.10 -3.59
N ASP A 532 -16.36 -46.94 -4.63
CA ASP A 532 -17.67 -47.56 -4.69
C ASP A 532 -17.54 -48.66 -5.75
N ASP A 533 -17.54 -49.91 -5.29
CA ASP A 533 -17.19 -51.12 -6.06
C ASP A 533 -18.30 -51.58 -7.04
N ASP A 534 -19.33 -50.76 -7.30
CA ASP A 534 -20.55 -51.18 -8.02
C ASP A 534 -20.82 -50.46 -9.35
N ASP A 535 -19.88 -49.71 -9.94
CA ASP A 535 -20.08 -49.05 -11.24
C ASP A 535 -19.28 -49.68 -12.39
N ASP A 536 -20.02 -50.01 -13.46
CA ASP A 536 -19.62 -50.57 -14.76
C ASP A 536 -18.27 -50.04 -15.31
N PRO A 537 -17.29 -50.91 -15.66
CA PRO A 537 -15.97 -50.50 -16.13
C PRO A 537 -15.97 -49.60 -17.39
N ASP A 538 -17.02 -49.64 -18.21
CA ASP A 538 -17.15 -48.80 -19.42
C ASP A 538 -17.68 -47.38 -19.15
N SER A 539 -18.08 -47.06 -17.91
CA SER A 539 -18.72 -45.78 -17.56
C SER A 539 -17.76 -44.67 -17.09
N LYS A 540 -16.43 -44.90 -17.05
CA LYS A 540 -15.42 -43.91 -16.57
C LYS A 540 -14.57 -43.31 -17.70
N PRO A 541 -14.99 -42.19 -18.34
CA PRO A 541 -14.31 -41.58 -19.49
C PRO A 541 -12.90 -41.00 -19.19
N PHE A 542 -12.48 -40.92 -17.93
CA PHE A 542 -11.16 -40.43 -17.51
C PHE A 542 -10.49 -41.44 -16.58
N SER A 543 -10.11 -42.61 -17.12
CA SER A 543 -9.39 -43.66 -16.39
C SER A 543 -7.87 -43.50 -16.48
N LYS A 544 -7.15 -44.24 -15.61
CA LYS A 544 -5.69 -44.34 -15.60
C LYS A 544 -5.09 -44.76 -16.95
N ASP A 545 -5.80 -45.60 -17.72
CA ASP A 545 -5.34 -46.05 -19.03
C ASP A 545 -5.45 -44.95 -20.10
N ARG A 546 -6.51 -44.13 -20.03
CA ARG A 546 -6.64 -42.95 -20.91
C ARG A 546 -5.55 -41.91 -20.64
N TYR A 547 -5.12 -41.74 -19.38
CA TYR A 547 -3.99 -40.89 -19.02
C TYR A 547 -2.69 -41.33 -19.74
N LEU A 548 -2.39 -42.64 -19.74
CA LEU A 548 -1.18 -43.16 -20.38
C LEU A 548 -1.20 -42.98 -21.90
N PHE A 549 -2.36 -43.17 -22.53
CA PHE A 549 -2.55 -42.96 -23.97
C PHE A 549 -2.34 -41.49 -24.37
N GLU A 550 -3.03 -40.55 -23.70
CA GLU A 550 -2.94 -39.12 -23.98
C GLU A 550 -1.52 -38.58 -23.73
N ARG A 551 -0.82 -39.10 -22.72
CA ARG A 551 0.57 -38.69 -22.45
C ARG A 551 1.54 -39.04 -23.60
N ARG A 552 1.28 -40.12 -24.34
CA ARG A 552 2.18 -40.61 -25.41
C ARG A 552 1.86 -40.03 -26.80
N ASN A 553 0.56 -39.82 -27.08
CA ASN A 553 0.07 -39.56 -28.43
C ASN A 553 -0.47 -38.14 -28.67
N ASN A 554 -0.52 -37.28 -27.64
CA ASN A 554 -1.08 -35.94 -27.79
C ASN A 554 -0.15 -35.00 -28.60
N PRO A 555 -0.63 -34.43 -29.73
CA PRO A 555 0.19 -33.61 -30.62
C PRO A 555 0.58 -32.25 -30.01
N ALA A 556 -0.26 -31.67 -29.15
CA ALA A 556 0.03 -30.38 -28.50
C ALA A 556 1.18 -30.50 -27.49
N LEU A 557 1.30 -31.64 -26.80
CA LEU A 557 2.44 -31.93 -25.92
C LEU A 557 3.75 -32.06 -26.69
N ARG A 558 3.75 -32.76 -27.84
CA ARG A 558 4.95 -32.91 -28.68
C ARG A 558 5.42 -31.57 -29.24
N GLY A 559 4.51 -30.75 -29.74
CA GLY A 559 4.84 -29.41 -30.25
C GLY A 559 5.42 -28.49 -29.16
N LYS A 560 4.91 -28.54 -27.92
CA LYS A 560 5.47 -27.79 -26.79
C LYS A 560 6.88 -28.26 -26.43
N LEU A 561 7.11 -29.57 -26.33
CA LEU A 561 8.43 -30.13 -26.01
C LEU A 561 9.49 -29.78 -27.07
N GLU A 562 9.12 -29.81 -28.34
CA GLU A 562 10.01 -29.44 -29.44
C GLU A 562 10.32 -27.94 -29.44
N GLY A 563 9.32 -27.10 -29.18
CA GLY A 563 9.52 -25.66 -28.96
C GLY A 563 10.42 -25.35 -27.77
N ASP A 564 10.25 -26.06 -26.65
CA ASP A 564 11.09 -25.92 -25.45
C ASP A 564 12.53 -26.35 -25.70
N ARG A 565 12.73 -27.45 -26.43
CA ARG A 565 14.06 -27.90 -26.84
C ARG A 565 14.76 -26.83 -27.67
N ARG A 566 14.07 -26.31 -28.70
CA ARG A 566 14.61 -25.23 -29.56
C ARG A 566 14.92 -23.97 -28.75
N ARG A 567 14.07 -23.60 -27.78
CA ARG A 567 14.33 -22.48 -26.86
C ARG A 567 15.57 -22.70 -26.00
N ARG A 568 15.75 -23.90 -25.45
CA ARG A 568 16.93 -24.23 -24.63
C ARG A 568 18.21 -24.21 -25.46
N GLU A 569 18.16 -24.71 -26.69
CA GLU A 569 19.29 -24.66 -27.63
C GLU A 569 19.66 -23.20 -27.96
N GLN A 570 18.69 -22.37 -28.34
CA GLN A 570 18.91 -20.94 -28.60
C GLN A 570 19.43 -20.20 -27.35
N SER A 571 18.84 -20.44 -26.18
CA SER A 571 19.30 -19.84 -24.93
C SER A 571 20.72 -20.25 -24.57
N ARG A 572 21.11 -21.51 -24.86
CA ARG A 572 22.46 -22.00 -24.61
C ARG A 572 23.46 -21.35 -25.55
N GLU A 573 23.11 -21.17 -26.82
CA GLU A 573 23.92 -20.46 -27.82
C GLU A 573 24.08 -18.98 -27.44
N SER A 574 23.00 -18.29 -27.10
CA SER A 574 23.06 -16.88 -26.65
C SER A 574 23.87 -16.71 -25.36
N TYR A 575 23.72 -17.63 -24.41
CA TYR A 575 24.51 -17.61 -23.17
C TYR A 575 26.00 -17.83 -23.45
N ALA A 576 26.35 -18.80 -24.31
CA ALA A 576 27.73 -19.05 -24.69
C ALA A 576 28.38 -17.82 -25.36
N ALA A 577 27.65 -17.14 -26.27
CA ALA A 577 28.10 -15.91 -26.89
C ALA A 577 28.32 -14.78 -25.87
N TRP A 578 27.40 -14.60 -24.93
CA TRP A 578 27.54 -13.60 -23.88
C TRP A 578 28.75 -13.87 -22.96
N VAL A 579 28.98 -15.13 -22.58
CA VAL A 579 30.14 -15.52 -21.78
C VAL A 579 31.45 -15.23 -22.52
N ALA A 580 31.52 -15.53 -23.82
CA ALA A 580 32.69 -15.25 -24.66
C ALA A 580 32.98 -13.75 -24.73
N HIS A 581 31.97 -12.93 -25.00
CA HIS A 581 32.10 -11.46 -25.04
C HIS A 581 32.53 -10.89 -23.67
N LYS A 582 31.92 -11.36 -22.58
CA LYS A 582 32.31 -10.97 -21.22
C LYS A 582 33.77 -11.33 -20.92
N ALA A 583 34.23 -12.52 -21.32
CA ALA A 583 35.61 -12.93 -21.12
C ALA A 583 36.60 -12.03 -21.87
N MET A 584 36.26 -11.58 -23.09
CA MET A 584 37.08 -10.61 -23.84
C MET A 584 37.14 -9.26 -23.13
N ARG A 585 36.01 -8.76 -22.63
CA ARG A 585 35.95 -7.52 -21.84
C ARG A 585 36.83 -7.61 -20.58
N ASP A 586 36.69 -8.70 -19.82
CA ASP A 586 37.44 -8.90 -18.58
C ASP A 586 38.95 -9.02 -18.85
N LYS A 587 39.35 -9.69 -19.96
CA LYS A 587 40.75 -9.71 -20.41
C LYS A 587 41.27 -8.31 -20.76
N ALA A 588 40.49 -7.49 -21.47
CA ALA A 588 40.90 -6.13 -21.82
C ALA A 588 41.12 -5.25 -20.58
N VAL A 589 40.28 -5.38 -19.54
CA VAL A 589 40.46 -4.68 -18.26
C VAL A 589 41.75 -5.13 -17.58
N LYS A 590 42.00 -6.44 -17.48
CA LYS A 590 43.25 -6.97 -16.90
C LYS A 590 44.48 -6.45 -17.65
N PHE A 591 44.45 -6.44 -18.98
CA PHE A 591 45.55 -5.91 -19.78
C PHE A 591 45.77 -4.41 -19.51
N LEU A 592 44.70 -3.64 -19.32
CA LEU A 592 44.78 -2.21 -18.99
C LEU A 592 45.39 -1.96 -17.60
N GLU A 593 45.11 -2.81 -16.60
CA GLU A 593 45.67 -2.67 -15.24
C GLU A 593 47.20 -2.76 -15.21
N HIS A 594 47.78 -3.56 -16.10
CA HIS A 594 49.23 -3.72 -16.21
C HIS A 594 49.88 -2.68 -17.12
N LEU A 595 49.12 -1.94 -17.93
CA LEU A 595 49.67 -0.89 -18.79
C LEU A 595 50.06 0.34 -17.96
N PRO A 596 51.26 0.92 -18.17
CA PRO A 596 51.66 2.13 -17.47
C PRO A 596 50.71 3.28 -17.81
N SER A 597 50.18 3.94 -16.78
CA SER A 597 49.35 5.15 -16.94
C SER A 597 50.19 6.27 -17.57
N PRO A 598 49.67 6.99 -18.57
CA PRO A 598 50.36 8.16 -19.11
C PRO A 598 50.46 9.26 -18.02
N ARG A 599 51.59 9.96 -17.96
CA ARG A 599 51.82 11.10 -17.06
C ARG A 599 52.06 12.38 -17.88
N GLU A 600 51.60 13.53 -17.39
CA GLU A 600 51.95 14.83 -18.00
C GLU A 600 53.44 15.12 -17.74
N GLY A 601 54.25 15.13 -18.80
CA GLY A 601 55.70 15.42 -18.72
C GLY A 601 56.60 14.60 -19.66
N ASP A 602 56.16 13.43 -20.15
CA ASP A 602 56.95 12.53 -21.03
C ASP A 602 57.10 13.05 -22.49
N GLU A 603 56.93 14.35 -22.73
CA GLU A 603 57.08 14.97 -24.07
C GLU A 603 58.50 15.52 -24.33
N GLY A 604 59.46 15.35 -23.40
CA GLY A 604 60.83 15.86 -23.55
C GLY A 604 61.93 14.84 -23.16
N GLU A 605 62.72 14.47 -24.17
CA GLU A 605 64.02 13.76 -24.15
C GLU A 605 64.18 12.39 -23.44
N PRO A 606 64.95 11.45 -24.05
CA PRO A 606 65.27 10.18 -23.41
C PRO A 606 66.30 10.45 -22.31
N THR A 607 65.87 10.45 -21.05
CA THR A 607 66.78 10.36 -19.92
C THR A 607 67.34 8.95 -19.87
N ILE A 608 68.54 8.80 -20.43
CA ILE A 608 69.44 7.70 -20.11
C ILE A 608 69.78 7.87 -18.63
N ASP A 609 69.17 7.07 -17.76
CA ASP A 609 69.63 6.92 -16.39
C ASP A 609 70.96 6.17 -16.42
N ASN A 610 72.04 6.95 -16.54
CA ASN A 610 73.41 6.53 -16.27
C ASN A 610 73.57 6.31 -14.76
N ASN A 611 73.06 5.20 -14.22
CA ASN A 611 73.59 4.63 -12.98
C ASN A 611 73.11 3.18 -12.74
N ALA A 612 73.71 2.24 -13.46
CA ALA A 612 73.86 0.86 -13.02
C ALA A 612 75.14 0.29 -13.66
N SER A 613 76.29 0.71 -13.14
CA SER A 613 77.57 0.04 -13.35
C SER A 613 77.61 -1.19 -12.45
N TYR A 614 77.46 -2.38 -13.03
CA TYR A 614 78.36 -3.52 -12.84
C TYR A 614 78.05 -4.58 -13.91
N GLU A 615 79.10 -5.02 -14.58
CA GLU A 615 79.12 -5.89 -15.75
C GLU A 615 78.63 -7.31 -15.43
N ASP A 616 77.91 -7.95 -16.37
CA ASP A 616 78.44 -9.17 -16.99
C ASP A 616 77.77 -9.40 -18.36
N ASP A 617 78.63 -9.74 -19.31
CA ASP A 617 78.43 -9.94 -20.74
C ASP A 617 77.75 -11.29 -21.01
N PHE A 618 76.86 -11.39 -22.00
CA PHE A 618 76.80 -12.45 -23.02
C PHE A 618 75.49 -12.41 -23.84
N ASP A 619 75.71 -12.32 -25.15
CA ASP A 619 74.87 -12.66 -26.31
C ASP A 619 73.85 -11.66 -26.90
N GLU A 620 74.28 -11.14 -28.05
CA GLU A 620 73.54 -10.58 -29.17
C GLU A 620 72.45 -11.55 -29.69
N ASP A 621 71.26 -11.02 -29.98
CA ASP A 621 70.77 -10.79 -31.35
C ASP A 621 69.22 -10.80 -31.42
N SER A 622 68.71 -9.94 -32.32
CA SER A 622 67.37 -9.93 -32.91
C SER A 622 66.20 -9.21 -32.18
N GLY A 623 65.91 -7.96 -32.62
CA GLY A 623 64.50 -7.59 -32.88
C GLY A 623 63.97 -6.18 -32.59
N ARG A 624 64.52 -5.12 -33.22
CA ARG A 624 63.82 -3.87 -33.63
C ARG A 624 62.86 -3.21 -32.61
N SER A 625 63.41 -2.35 -31.75
CA SER A 625 62.67 -1.27 -31.10
C SER A 625 62.38 -0.15 -32.11
N GLY A 626 61.13 0.00 -32.53
CA GLY A 626 60.68 1.17 -33.31
C GLY A 626 60.74 2.46 -32.48
N PRO A 627 60.73 3.64 -33.11
CA PRO A 627 60.78 4.93 -32.41
C PRO A 627 59.61 5.01 -31.40
N ALA A 628 59.93 5.39 -30.16
CA ALA A 628 58.95 5.48 -29.07
C ALA A 628 57.75 6.32 -29.52
N THR A 629 56.57 5.69 -29.63
CA THR A 629 55.34 6.39 -29.99
C THR A 629 55.06 7.45 -28.92
N PRO A 630 54.78 8.71 -29.31
CA PRO A 630 54.46 9.76 -28.36
C PRO A 630 53.37 9.30 -27.38
N ALA A 631 53.49 9.66 -26.10
CA ALA A 631 52.56 9.22 -25.05
C ALA A 631 51.09 9.54 -25.39
N THR A 632 50.85 10.64 -26.11
CA THR A 632 49.54 11.04 -26.66
C THR A 632 48.99 10.06 -27.71
N VAL A 633 49.84 9.56 -28.62
CA VAL A 633 49.47 8.59 -29.65
C VAL A 633 49.13 7.24 -29.01
N ARG A 634 49.97 6.78 -28.07
CA ARG A 634 49.75 5.53 -27.32
C ARG A 634 48.45 5.59 -26.50
N TRP A 635 48.17 6.73 -25.86
CA TRP A 635 46.93 6.95 -25.11
C TRP A 635 45.68 6.85 -25.99
N GLU A 636 45.69 7.48 -27.18
CA GLU A 636 44.58 7.36 -28.15
C GLU A 636 44.42 5.93 -28.67
N GLU A 637 45.51 5.24 -28.96
CA GLU A 637 45.51 3.87 -29.48
C GLU A 637 44.93 2.87 -28.46
N VAL A 638 45.28 3.01 -27.18
CA VAL A 638 44.68 2.24 -26.08
C VAL A 638 43.18 2.52 -25.98
N GLY A 639 42.77 3.79 -26.07
CA GLY A 639 41.35 4.17 -26.07
C GLY A 639 40.56 3.56 -27.23
N LYS A 640 41.13 3.60 -28.46
CA LYS A 640 40.54 2.97 -29.66
C LYS A 640 40.42 1.46 -29.48
N ALA A 641 41.46 0.80 -28.98
CA ALA A 641 41.46 -0.64 -28.76
C ALA A 641 40.42 -1.06 -27.71
N LEU A 642 40.29 -0.31 -26.61
CA LEU A 642 39.29 -0.58 -25.58
C LEU A 642 37.87 -0.39 -26.11
N LYS A 643 37.58 0.70 -26.85
CA LYS A 643 36.25 0.90 -27.44
C LYS A 643 35.89 -0.19 -28.44
N ALA A 644 36.87 -0.62 -29.23
CA ALA A 644 36.71 -1.69 -30.20
C ALA A 644 36.43 -3.06 -29.54
N VAL A 645 36.87 -3.28 -28.30
CA VAL A 645 36.50 -4.47 -27.52
C VAL A 645 35.11 -4.32 -26.93
N ASP A 646 34.85 -3.25 -26.17
CA ASP A 646 33.55 -3.02 -25.54
C ASP A 646 33.35 -1.53 -25.19
N ARG A 647 32.19 -0.97 -25.58
CA ARG A 647 31.83 0.44 -25.30
C ARG A 647 31.76 0.78 -23.81
N THR A 648 31.48 -0.20 -22.95
CA THR A 648 31.34 -0.03 -21.49
C THR A 648 32.68 0.19 -20.78
N LEU A 649 33.80 0.01 -21.50
CA LEU A 649 35.15 0.21 -20.96
C LEU A 649 35.59 1.69 -20.89
N LEU A 650 34.72 2.64 -21.26
CA LEU A 650 34.98 4.07 -21.14
C LEU A 650 35.44 4.47 -19.74
N ASP A 651 34.75 4.00 -18.70
CA ASP A 651 35.09 4.35 -17.31
C ASP A 651 36.45 3.75 -16.89
N ALA A 652 36.81 2.58 -17.41
CA ALA A 652 38.12 1.97 -17.19
C ALA A 652 39.23 2.80 -17.85
N TRP A 653 39.03 3.24 -19.10
CA TRP A 653 39.97 4.11 -19.80
C TRP A 653 40.10 5.49 -19.14
N VAL A 654 38.98 6.10 -18.71
CA VAL A 654 38.99 7.37 -17.97
C VAL A 654 39.78 7.24 -16.66
N ARG A 655 39.61 6.12 -15.93
CA ARG A 655 40.36 5.86 -14.69
C ARG A 655 41.85 5.69 -14.97
N TRP A 656 42.20 4.96 -16.03
CA TRP A 656 43.58 4.77 -16.47
C TRP A 656 44.23 6.07 -16.98
N SER A 657 43.43 7.02 -17.48
CA SER A 657 43.91 8.31 -17.99
C SER A 657 43.98 9.42 -16.93
N ARG A 658 43.70 9.10 -15.66
CA ARG A 658 43.67 10.09 -14.57
C ARG A 658 45.04 10.73 -14.39
N GLY A 659 45.08 12.06 -14.38
CA GLY A 659 46.31 12.84 -14.28
C GLY A 659 46.96 13.16 -15.63
N PHE A 660 46.46 12.59 -16.75
CA PHE A 660 46.92 12.95 -18.10
C PHE A 660 45.91 13.78 -18.90
N ARG A 661 44.62 13.40 -18.86
CA ARG A 661 43.54 14.14 -19.53
C ARG A 661 42.28 14.14 -18.68
N SER A 662 41.49 15.21 -18.80
CA SER A 662 40.21 15.32 -18.09
C SER A 662 39.20 14.28 -18.57
N ALA A 663 38.29 13.86 -17.69
CA ALA A 663 37.21 12.93 -18.02
C ALA A 663 36.33 13.46 -19.17
N GLY A 664 36.11 14.78 -19.23
CA GLY A 664 35.38 15.41 -20.33
C GLY A 664 36.06 15.23 -21.69
N ARG A 665 37.39 15.36 -21.75
CA ARG A 665 38.17 15.16 -22.99
C ARG A 665 38.22 13.70 -23.42
N CYS A 666 38.33 12.77 -22.46
CA CYS A 666 38.24 11.33 -22.73
C CYS A 666 36.88 10.97 -23.35
N ARG A 667 35.76 11.41 -22.74
CA ARG A 667 34.42 11.17 -23.29
C ARG A 667 34.24 11.76 -24.68
N ALA A 668 34.74 12.98 -24.90
CA ALA A 668 34.64 13.65 -26.19
C ALA A 668 35.33 12.86 -27.32
N LEU A 669 36.48 12.25 -27.04
CA LEU A 669 37.25 11.44 -28.01
C LEU A 669 36.77 9.99 -28.09
N TRP A 670 36.23 9.43 -27.00
CA TRP A 670 35.64 8.10 -27.03
C TRP A 670 34.58 7.98 -28.11
N GLU A 671 33.70 8.96 -28.23
CA GLU A 671 32.63 8.93 -29.23
C GLU A 671 33.16 8.97 -30.68
N SER A 672 34.33 9.56 -30.93
CA SER A 672 34.93 9.61 -32.27
C SER A 672 35.72 8.36 -32.66
N PHE A 673 36.03 7.47 -31.72
CA PHE A 673 36.69 6.21 -32.01
C PHE A 673 35.73 5.21 -32.67
N THR A 674 36.25 4.31 -33.49
CA THR A 674 35.47 3.20 -34.03
C THR A 674 35.21 2.14 -32.94
N PRO A 675 34.03 1.51 -32.91
CA PRO A 675 32.87 1.72 -33.79
C PRO A 675 32.08 3.01 -33.49
N VAL A 676 31.65 3.70 -34.55
CA VAL A 676 30.73 4.85 -34.47
C VAL A 676 29.28 4.33 -34.34
N SER A 677 28.56 4.81 -33.33
CA SER A 677 27.16 4.47 -33.06
C SER A 677 26.20 5.53 -33.56
N CYS A 678 25.05 5.12 -34.09
CA CYS A 678 23.95 6.02 -34.44
C CYS A 678 23.08 6.38 -33.22
N ASP A 679 22.07 7.22 -33.40
CA ASP A 679 21.16 7.63 -32.30
C ASP A 679 20.50 6.42 -31.61
N VAL A 680 20.11 5.40 -32.36
CA VAL A 680 19.42 4.20 -31.81
C VAL A 680 20.35 3.33 -30.96
N HIS A 681 21.63 3.26 -31.32
CA HIS A 681 22.65 2.46 -30.63
C HIS A 681 23.40 3.22 -29.54
N CYS A 682 23.21 4.53 -29.45
CA CYS A 682 23.62 5.33 -28.30
C CYS A 682 22.62 5.14 -27.13
N ALA A 683 23.10 4.99 -25.89
CA ALA A 683 22.28 4.63 -24.74
C ALA A 683 21.31 5.72 -24.27
N SER A 684 21.37 6.94 -24.82
CA SER A 684 20.65 8.12 -24.34
C SER A 684 19.60 8.69 -25.31
N SER A 685 19.29 8.02 -26.42
CA SER A 685 18.40 8.60 -27.43
C SER A 685 16.91 8.26 -27.21
N PRO A 686 15.99 9.26 -27.29
CA PRO A 686 14.55 9.01 -27.28
C PRO A 686 14.06 8.17 -28.46
N LEU A 687 14.86 8.07 -29.54
CA LEU A 687 14.55 7.23 -30.70
C LEU A 687 14.60 5.74 -30.39
N ARG A 688 15.51 5.35 -29.50
CA ARG A 688 15.65 3.96 -29.04
C ARG A 688 14.33 3.45 -28.45
N ASP A 689 13.67 4.27 -27.65
CA ASP A 689 12.40 3.94 -27.00
C ASP A 689 11.24 3.78 -28.00
N VAL A 690 11.22 4.57 -29.08
CA VAL A 690 10.20 4.47 -30.15
C VAL A 690 10.25 3.10 -30.82
N PHE A 691 11.45 2.63 -31.19
CA PHE A 691 11.60 1.32 -31.81
C PHE A 691 11.39 0.17 -30.81
N LEU A 692 11.82 0.34 -29.55
CA LEU A 692 11.55 -0.65 -28.51
C LEU A 692 10.05 -0.80 -28.23
N LYS A 693 9.23 0.25 -28.35
CA LYS A 693 7.76 0.11 -28.31
C LYS A 693 7.24 -0.81 -29.43
N LEU A 694 7.87 -0.88 -30.58
CA LEU A 694 7.46 -1.78 -31.66
C LEU A 694 8.05 -3.19 -31.48
N LEU A 695 9.32 -3.27 -31.09
CA LEU A 695 10.08 -4.53 -31.09
C LEU A 695 9.95 -5.33 -29.79
N HIS A 696 9.77 -4.68 -28.64
CA HIS A 696 9.72 -5.32 -27.33
C HIS A 696 8.26 -5.50 -26.88
N ARG A 697 7.68 -6.69 -27.13
CA ARG A 697 6.27 -6.98 -26.81
C ARG A 697 6.08 -8.22 -25.93
N PRO A 698 5.58 -8.06 -24.69
CA PRO A 698 5.28 -9.18 -23.80
C PRO A 698 4.09 -10.05 -24.21
N SER A 699 3.27 -9.62 -25.18
CA SER A 699 1.95 -10.22 -25.44
C SER A 699 1.86 -11.10 -26.69
N GLY A 700 2.94 -11.28 -27.47
CA GLY A 700 2.85 -12.01 -28.74
C GLY A 700 2.04 -11.23 -29.77
N VAL A 701 2.67 -10.43 -30.63
CA VAL A 701 1.98 -9.63 -31.67
C VAL A 701 2.35 -10.17 -33.04
N ASN A 702 1.33 -10.52 -33.83
CA ASN A 702 1.50 -10.91 -35.23
C ASN A 702 1.27 -9.67 -36.12
N TYR A 703 2.38 -9.03 -36.51
CA TYR A 703 2.34 -7.82 -37.35
C TYR A 703 1.96 -8.17 -38.79
N ARG A 704 2.40 -9.32 -39.30
CA ARG A 704 2.08 -9.77 -40.66
C ARG A 704 0.59 -9.96 -40.84
N GLN A 705 -0.07 -10.67 -39.91
CA GLN A 705 -1.52 -10.87 -39.93
C GLN A 705 -2.27 -9.52 -39.88
N ALA A 706 -1.82 -8.58 -39.04
CA ALA A 706 -2.45 -7.26 -38.95
C ALA A 706 -2.33 -6.43 -40.24
N CYS A 707 -1.19 -6.53 -40.92
CA CYS A 707 -0.95 -5.92 -42.22
C CYS A 707 -1.85 -6.57 -43.30
N VAL A 708 -1.93 -7.90 -43.33
CA VAL A 708 -2.82 -8.63 -44.25
C VAL A 708 -4.28 -8.23 -44.03
N GLU A 709 -4.78 -8.24 -42.78
CA GLU A 709 -6.15 -7.81 -42.46
C GLU A 709 -6.44 -6.35 -42.83
N PHE A 710 -5.43 -5.48 -42.81
CA PHE A 710 -5.56 -4.11 -43.29
C PHE A 710 -5.68 -4.07 -44.82
N CYS A 711 -4.78 -4.74 -45.53
CA CYS A 711 -4.77 -4.82 -47.00
C CYS A 711 -6.06 -5.48 -47.54
N THR A 712 -6.52 -6.58 -46.94
CA THR A 712 -7.76 -7.27 -47.33
C THR A 712 -8.97 -6.36 -47.20
N ARG A 713 -9.06 -5.53 -46.14
CA ARG A 713 -10.16 -4.56 -46.02
C ARG A 713 -10.13 -3.50 -47.11
N ARG A 714 -8.94 -3.04 -47.50
CA ARG A 714 -8.77 -2.06 -48.58
C ARG A 714 -9.12 -2.65 -49.95
N HIS A 715 -8.72 -3.91 -50.18
CA HIS A 715 -9.07 -4.66 -51.38
C HIS A 715 -10.59 -4.88 -51.50
N LYS A 716 -11.27 -5.31 -50.42
CA LYS A 716 -12.74 -5.43 -50.40
C LYS A 716 -13.46 -4.10 -50.64
N GLN A 717 -12.90 -2.99 -50.16
CA GLN A 717 -13.44 -1.65 -50.45
C GLN A 717 -13.22 -1.23 -51.90
N ALA A 718 -12.12 -1.62 -52.52
CA ALA A 718 -11.85 -1.37 -53.94
C ALA A 718 -12.79 -2.22 -54.82
N LEU A 719 -13.00 -3.49 -54.48
CA LEU A 719 -13.98 -4.36 -55.15
C LEU A 719 -15.39 -3.77 -55.08
N ALA A 720 -15.82 -3.32 -53.89
CA ALA A 720 -17.13 -2.68 -53.72
C ALA A 720 -17.30 -1.36 -54.48
N ARG A 721 -16.21 -0.72 -54.92
CA ARG A 721 -16.21 0.52 -55.72
C ARG A 721 -16.02 0.26 -57.22
N GLY A 722 -15.66 -0.95 -57.63
CA GLY A 722 -15.28 -1.27 -59.01
C GLY A 722 -13.85 -0.83 -59.38
N ASP A 723 -13.03 -0.44 -58.40
CA ASP A 723 -11.67 0.07 -58.62
C ASP A 723 -10.60 -1.04 -58.51
N ALA A 724 -10.99 -2.28 -58.25
CA ALA A 724 -10.09 -3.42 -58.06
C ALA A 724 -9.75 -4.07 -59.40
N ILE A 725 -9.00 -3.33 -60.22
CA ILE A 725 -8.59 -3.75 -61.56
C ILE A 725 -7.08 -4.07 -61.54
N ASP A 726 -6.62 -5.03 -62.34
CA ASP A 726 -5.21 -5.42 -62.49
C ASP A 726 -4.44 -4.48 -63.45
N GLU A 727 -3.21 -4.82 -63.87
CA GLU A 727 -2.42 -4.00 -64.81
C GLU A 727 -2.94 -4.07 -66.27
N ASN A 728 -3.80 -5.04 -66.58
CA ASN A 728 -4.33 -5.30 -67.92
C ASN A 728 -5.79 -4.82 -68.09
N GLY A 729 -6.43 -4.32 -67.03
CA GLY A 729 -7.81 -3.84 -67.08
C GLY A 729 -8.85 -4.86 -66.63
N GLU A 730 -8.43 -6.01 -66.08
CA GLU A 730 -9.31 -7.09 -65.61
C GLU A 730 -9.61 -6.99 -64.12
N GLU A 731 -10.82 -7.39 -63.69
CA GLU A 731 -11.20 -7.40 -62.28
C GLU A 731 -10.36 -8.40 -61.47
N LEU A 732 -9.84 -7.95 -60.33
CA LEU A 732 -9.03 -8.78 -59.43
C LEU A 732 -9.91 -9.79 -58.67
N ASP A 733 -9.42 -11.02 -58.53
CA ASP A 733 -10.06 -12.09 -57.77
C ASP A 733 -10.42 -11.68 -56.32
N GLU A 734 -11.53 -12.21 -55.80
CA GLU A 734 -12.00 -11.94 -54.42
C GLU A 734 -11.00 -12.41 -53.33
N GLU A 735 -10.17 -13.41 -53.64
CA GLU A 735 -9.19 -14.02 -52.74
C GLU A 735 -7.78 -14.00 -53.33
N LEU A 736 -7.15 -12.82 -53.29
CA LEU A 736 -5.75 -12.66 -53.72
C LEU A 736 -4.76 -13.24 -52.68
N GLU A 737 -3.62 -13.76 -53.13
CA GLU A 737 -2.55 -14.23 -52.24
C GLU A 737 -2.00 -13.10 -51.33
N GLU A 738 -1.64 -13.43 -50.08
CA GLU A 738 -1.21 -12.46 -49.07
C GLU A 738 -0.03 -11.57 -49.53
N ALA A 739 0.92 -12.14 -50.27
CA ALA A 739 2.07 -11.39 -50.79
C ALA A 739 1.66 -10.36 -51.87
N LYS A 740 0.70 -10.72 -52.74
CA LYS A 740 0.16 -9.82 -53.77
C LYS A 740 -0.72 -8.72 -53.16
N LEU A 741 -1.47 -9.05 -52.10
CA LEU A 741 -2.25 -8.10 -51.29
C LEU A 741 -1.38 -7.00 -50.68
N ILE A 742 -0.28 -7.40 -50.02
CA ILE A 742 0.64 -6.45 -49.38
C ILE A 742 1.33 -5.60 -50.45
N LYS A 743 1.76 -6.18 -51.58
CA LYS A 743 2.43 -5.44 -52.65
C LYS A 743 1.55 -4.35 -53.28
N ARG A 744 0.25 -4.63 -53.51
CA ARG A 744 -0.67 -3.70 -54.20
C ARG A 744 -1.35 -2.69 -53.26
N TYR A 745 -1.70 -3.10 -52.03
CA TYR A 745 -2.44 -2.26 -51.07
C TYR A 745 -1.63 -1.87 -49.83
N GLY A 746 -0.34 -2.22 -49.75
CA GLY A 746 0.53 -1.97 -48.60
C GLY A 746 1.18 -0.60 -48.55
N LEU A 747 0.73 0.36 -49.37
CA LEU A 747 1.13 1.77 -49.27
C LEU A 747 0.23 2.49 -48.26
N VAL A 748 0.80 2.87 -47.10
CA VAL A 748 0.05 3.50 -45.99
C VAL A 748 0.59 4.88 -45.62
N ALA A 749 -0.31 5.79 -45.27
CA ALA A 749 0.06 7.08 -44.69
C ALA A 749 0.38 6.95 -43.19
N GLY A 750 1.11 7.91 -42.61
CA GLY A 750 1.46 7.89 -41.17
C GLY A 750 0.25 7.79 -40.23
N ARG A 751 -0.87 8.42 -40.59
CA ARG A 751 -2.14 8.29 -39.83
C ARG A 751 -2.71 6.88 -39.88
N GLU A 752 -2.62 6.21 -41.03
CA GLU A 752 -3.10 4.83 -41.21
C GLU A 752 -2.21 3.84 -40.45
N LEU A 753 -0.88 4.05 -40.48
CA LEU A 753 0.07 3.28 -39.68
C LEU A 753 -0.22 3.43 -38.18
N ALA A 754 -0.44 4.64 -37.69
CA ALA A 754 -0.80 4.89 -36.29
C ALA A 754 -2.10 4.18 -35.88
N VAL A 755 -3.09 4.11 -36.77
CA VAL A 755 -4.35 3.37 -36.52
C VAL A 755 -4.11 1.86 -36.50
N LEU A 756 -3.31 1.33 -37.43
CA LEU A 756 -2.96 -0.10 -37.48
C LEU A 756 -2.25 -0.52 -36.19
N VAL A 757 -1.23 0.23 -35.79
CA VAL A 757 -0.39 -0.02 -34.62
C VAL A 757 -1.20 0.16 -33.31
N ARG A 758 -2.14 1.11 -33.27
CA ARG A 758 -3.08 1.29 -32.15
C ARG A 758 -4.03 0.10 -31.95
N ARG A 759 -4.49 -0.54 -33.03
CA ARG A 759 -5.32 -1.76 -32.93
C ARG A 759 -4.56 -2.92 -32.28
N LEU A 760 -3.25 -2.95 -32.43
CA LEU A 760 -2.34 -3.90 -31.80
C LEU A 760 -1.95 -3.52 -30.35
N GLY A 761 -2.56 -2.45 -29.79
CA GLY A 761 -2.32 -2.02 -28.42
C GLY A 761 -1.13 -1.08 -28.25
N VAL A 762 -0.64 -0.47 -29.33
CA VAL A 762 0.50 0.44 -29.31
C VAL A 762 0.06 1.87 -29.59
N VAL A 763 0.24 2.75 -28.61
CA VAL A 763 -0.05 4.18 -28.78
C VAL A 763 1.25 4.91 -29.08
N LEU A 764 1.34 5.46 -30.28
CA LEU A 764 2.43 6.33 -30.73
C LEU A 764 2.00 7.79 -30.57
N GLN A 765 2.89 8.62 -30.04
CA GLN A 765 2.71 10.08 -30.06
C GLN A 765 2.84 10.62 -31.50
N PRO A 766 2.34 11.83 -31.80
CA PRO A 766 2.47 12.44 -33.12
C PRO A 766 3.92 12.52 -33.61
N GLU A 767 4.85 12.90 -32.73
CA GLU A 767 6.28 13.04 -33.03
C GLU A 767 6.93 11.66 -33.27
N GLU A 768 6.48 10.63 -32.53
CA GLU A 768 6.94 9.25 -32.71
C GLU A 768 6.45 8.67 -34.04
N THR A 769 5.22 9.00 -34.42
CA THR A 769 4.63 8.60 -35.70
C THR A 769 5.40 9.25 -36.85
N GLN A 770 5.75 10.54 -36.73
CA GLN A 770 6.54 11.25 -37.72
C GLN A 770 7.95 10.65 -37.89
N ARG A 771 8.63 10.31 -36.78
CA ARG A 771 9.93 9.62 -36.81
C ARG A 771 9.88 8.29 -37.55
N LEU A 772 8.84 7.49 -37.30
CA LEU A 772 8.66 6.21 -37.98
C LEU A 772 8.34 6.41 -39.46
N VAL A 773 7.53 7.40 -39.80
CA VAL A 773 7.26 7.75 -41.20
C VAL A 773 8.55 8.10 -41.93
N GLU A 774 9.39 8.95 -41.35
CA GLU A 774 10.67 9.33 -41.95
C GLU A 774 11.65 8.15 -42.06
N PHE A 775 11.63 7.22 -41.10
CA PHE A 775 12.44 6.00 -41.13
C PHE A 775 11.98 4.97 -42.17
N PHE A 776 10.68 4.91 -42.48
CA PHE A 776 10.15 3.95 -43.46
C PHE A 776 9.83 4.57 -44.82
N ALA A 777 9.96 5.89 -44.96
CA ALA A 777 9.81 6.61 -46.22
C ALA A 777 10.83 6.12 -47.25
N ASP A 778 10.43 6.00 -48.50
CA ASP A 778 11.37 5.74 -49.59
C ASP A 778 12.04 7.06 -50.00
N PRO A 779 13.38 7.20 -49.95
CA PRO A 779 14.05 8.45 -50.29
C PRO A 779 13.86 8.86 -51.76
N GLU A 780 13.52 7.94 -52.67
CA GLU A 780 13.26 8.25 -54.09
C GLU A 780 11.82 8.77 -54.31
N GLU A 781 10.80 8.14 -53.72
CA GLU A 781 9.38 8.57 -53.84
C GLU A 781 9.07 9.88 -53.07
N ALA A 782 9.85 10.20 -52.02
CA ALA A 782 9.63 11.39 -51.21
C ALA A 782 10.00 12.72 -51.91
N GLN A 783 10.74 12.66 -53.02
CA GLN A 783 11.21 13.85 -53.74
C GLN A 783 10.26 14.29 -54.87
N GLU A 784 9.42 13.38 -55.36
CA GLU A 784 8.51 13.61 -56.50
C GLU A 784 7.09 14.05 -56.11
N ALA A 785 6.67 13.83 -54.85
CA ALA A 785 5.31 14.09 -54.41
C ALA A 785 5.18 15.34 -53.51
N SER A 786 4.40 16.32 -53.97
CA SER A 786 3.87 17.44 -53.12
C SER A 786 2.85 16.96 -52.07
N GLY A 787 2.70 15.64 -51.86
CA GLY A 787 1.70 14.99 -51.02
C GLY A 787 2.27 14.35 -49.74
N PRO A 788 1.42 13.81 -48.86
CA PRO A 788 1.85 13.17 -47.62
C PRO A 788 2.69 11.91 -47.90
N VAL A 789 3.86 11.82 -47.27
CA VAL A 789 4.81 10.69 -47.38
C VAL A 789 4.12 9.35 -47.06
N ARG A 790 4.27 8.37 -47.95
CA ARG A 790 3.70 7.02 -47.83
C ARG A 790 4.77 6.01 -47.44
N ILE A 791 4.35 4.94 -46.77
CA ILE A 791 5.21 3.88 -46.24
C ILE A 791 4.79 2.54 -46.86
N LYS A 792 5.78 1.75 -47.28
CA LYS A 792 5.59 0.36 -47.73
C LYS A 792 5.52 -0.57 -46.51
N LEU A 793 4.40 -1.29 -46.33
CA LEU A 793 4.23 -2.24 -45.23
C LEU A 793 5.25 -3.39 -45.26
N GLU A 794 5.79 -3.75 -46.44
CA GLU A 794 6.87 -4.75 -46.56
C GLU A 794 8.14 -4.28 -45.83
N ALA A 795 8.53 -3.01 -46.00
CA ALA A 795 9.67 -2.42 -45.31
C ALA A 795 9.43 -2.36 -43.79
N PHE A 796 8.19 -2.11 -43.38
CA PHE A 796 7.79 -2.17 -41.97
C PHE A 796 7.92 -3.59 -41.40
N LEU A 797 7.43 -4.62 -42.11
CA LEU A 797 7.53 -6.02 -41.69
C LEU A 797 8.97 -6.55 -41.70
N ALA A 798 9.82 -6.09 -42.62
CA ALA A 798 11.24 -6.47 -42.64
C ALA A 798 11.98 -6.06 -41.34
N VAL A 799 11.57 -4.95 -40.72
CA VAL A 799 12.16 -4.44 -39.47
C VAL A 799 11.46 -5.03 -38.25
N VAL A 800 10.12 -5.03 -38.26
CA VAL A 800 9.31 -5.45 -37.11
C VAL A 800 9.14 -6.98 -37.04
N GLY A 801 9.42 -7.72 -38.10
CA GLY A 801 9.24 -9.17 -38.19
C GLY A 801 7.77 -9.60 -38.23
N ASP A 802 7.52 -10.82 -38.68
CA ASP A 802 6.16 -11.32 -38.89
C ASP A 802 5.40 -11.53 -37.58
N GLU A 803 6.02 -12.23 -36.63
CA GLU A 803 5.49 -12.50 -35.30
C GLU A 803 6.55 -12.14 -34.24
N ARG A 804 6.18 -11.29 -33.28
CA ARG A 804 7.02 -10.96 -32.13
C ARG A 804 6.48 -11.63 -30.88
N ARG A 805 7.19 -12.65 -30.41
CA ARG A 805 6.87 -13.40 -29.17
C ARG A 805 7.44 -12.68 -27.95
N ALA A 806 6.89 -12.99 -26.77
CA ALA A 806 7.34 -12.42 -25.50
C ALA A 806 8.82 -12.78 -25.22
N LEU A 807 9.72 -11.85 -25.47
CA LEU A 807 11.15 -12.01 -25.23
C LEU A 807 11.53 -11.55 -23.81
N CYS A 808 12.48 -12.26 -23.20
CA CYS A 808 13.05 -11.89 -21.91
C CYS A 808 13.83 -10.57 -22.03
N ARG A 809 13.87 -9.79 -20.95
CA ARG A 809 14.58 -8.51 -20.89
C ARG A 809 16.10 -8.77 -20.94
N GLY A 810 16.68 -8.73 -22.13
CA GLY A 810 18.12 -8.92 -22.34
C GLY A 810 18.57 -8.62 -23.77
N ASP A 811 17.74 -8.90 -24.77
CA ASP A 811 18.15 -8.84 -26.20
C ASP A 811 17.84 -7.50 -26.89
N THR A 812 17.89 -6.37 -26.16
CA THR A 812 17.56 -5.06 -26.75
C THR A 812 18.50 -4.68 -27.89
N ASP A 813 19.79 -5.02 -27.78
CA ASP A 813 20.78 -4.65 -28.78
C ASP A 813 20.69 -5.54 -30.03
N GLN A 814 20.32 -6.82 -29.87
CA GLN A 814 20.01 -7.71 -31.01
C GLN A 814 18.75 -7.26 -31.76
N LEU A 815 17.70 -6.86 -31.04
CA LEU A 815 16.45 -6.36 -31.65
C LEU A 815 16.67 -5.07 -32.43
N LEU A 816 17.59 -4.21 -31.98
CA LEU A 816 17.89 -2.94 -32.61
C LEU A 816 19.01 -3.05 -33.66
N SER A 817 19.64 -4.22 -33.85
CA SER A 817 20.75 -4.40 -34.80
C SER A 817 20.43 -3.96 -36.22
N SER A 818 19.18 -4.16 -36.68
CA SER A 818 18.72 -3.78 -38.02
C SER A 818 18.23 -2.33 -38.14
N VAL A 819 18.22 -1.57 -37.04
CA VAL A 819 17.62 -0.23 -36.99
C VAL A 819 18.69 0.81 -36.68
N CYS A 820 19.00 1.68 -37.65
CA CYS A 820 19.90 2.81 -37.46
C CYS A 820 19.26 4.12 -37.93
N MET A 821 19.39 5.18 -37.12
CA MET A 821 18.98 6.53 -37.48
C MET A 821 20.01 7.56 -37.03
N TRP A 822 20.16 8.62 -37.83
CA TRP A 822 21.13 9.69 -37.65
C TRP A 822 20.39 11.03 -37.56
N GLU A 823 19.72 11.31 -36.45
CA GLU A 823 19.03 12.59 -36.19
C GLU A 823 19.95 13.62 -35.51
N THR A 824 20.64 13.23 -34.44
CA THR A 824 21.47 14.18 -33.66
C THR A 824 22.95 13.86 -33.76
N VAL A 825 23.29 12.64 -34.18
CA VAL A 825 24.67 12.15 -34.26
C VAL A 825 25.24 12.38 -35.65
N CYS A 826 26.48 12.85 -35.71
CA CYS A 826 27.25 12.89 -36.95
C CYS A 826 27.74 11.49 -37.32
N HIS A 827 27.40 11.03 -38.53
CA HIS A 827 27.74 9.69 -39.00
C HIS A 827 29.23 9.50 -39.31
N GLU A 828 29.96 10.58 -39.54
CA GLU A 828 31.39 10.56 -39.82
C GLU A 828 32.26 10.68 -38.56
N CYS A 829 32.04 11.74 -37.75
CA CYS A 829 32.87 11.98 -36.56
C CYS A 829 32.31 11.37 -35.26
N GLY A 830 31.12 10.75 -35.32
CA GLY A 830 30.46 10.09 -34.19
C GLY A 830 30.04 11.02 -33.05
N MET A 831 30.12 12.34 -33.23
CA MET A 831 29.75 13.29 -32.17
C MET A 831 28.25 13.20 -31.84
N LEU A 832 27.95 12.91 -30.57
CA LEU A 832 26.61 13.02 -30.00
C LEU A 832 26.18 14.49 -29.91
N ASN A 833 24.92 14.77 -30.22
CA ASN A 833 24.39 16.14 -30.27
C ASN A 833 25.23 17.05 -31.19
N ALA A 834 25.68 16.53 -32.33
CA ALA A 834 26.25 17.35 -33.38
C ALA A 834 25.19 18.26 -34.03
N PHE A 835 23.95 17.78 -34.04
CA PHE A 835 22.82 18.44 -34.66
C PHE A 835 21.62 18.54 -33.71
N GLN A 836 20.83 19.60 -33.88
CA GLN A 836 19.53 19.79 -33.25
C GLN A 836 18.43 19.79 -34.32
N LEU A 837 17.29 19.16 -34.02
CA LEU A 837 16.14 19.19 -34.94
C LEU A 837 15.44 20.54 -34.89
N VAL A 838 15.21 21.13 -36.07
CA VAL A 838 14.48 22.38 -36.29
C VAL A 838 13.34 22.11 -37.26
N LEU A 839 12.16 22.67 -37.00
CA LEU A 839 11.03 22.60 -37.92
C LEU A 839 11.32 23.44 -39.17
N GLY A 840 11.03 22.91 -40.35
CA GLY A 840 11.19 23.62 -41.61
C GLY A 840 10.40 24.94 -41.64
N THR A 841 10.83 25.87 -42.50
CA THR A 841 10.09 27.11 -42.80
C THR A 841 8.68 26.81 -43.30
N GLU A 842 7.74 27.73 -43.06
CA GLU A 842 6.31 27.58 -43.31
C GLU A 842 6.00 26.95 -44.68
N GLY A 843 5.33 25.78 -44.67
CA GLY A 843 4.93 25.04 -45.88
C GLY A 843 5.61 23.68 -46.09
N SER A 844 6.69 23.36 -45.36
CA SER A 844 7.34 22.03 -45.43
C SER A 844 7.09 21.22 -44.15
N SER A 845 6.53 20.01 -44.27
CA SER A 845 6.28 19.10 -43.13
C SER A 845 7.54 18.34 -42.65
N HIS A 846 8.68 18.57 -43.29
CA HIS A 846 9.92 17.82 -43.05
C HIS A 846 10.75 18.44 -41.93
N ARG A 847 11.26 17.59 -41.02
CA ARG A 847 12.20 17.99 -39.97
C ARG A 847 13.58 18.20 -40.57
N ARG A 848 14.28 19.27 -40.17
CA ARG A 848 15.66 19.58 -40.59
C ARG A 848 16.61 19.50 -39.41
N ARG A 849 17.88 19.25 -39.69
CA ARG A 849 18.98 19.27 -38.72
C ARG A 849 19.71 20.60 -38.83
N ALA A 850 19.82 21.31 -37.71
CA ALA A 850 20.70 22.47 -37.56
C ALA A 850 21.98 22.04 -36.85
N GLU A 851 23.13 22.43 -37.41
CA GLU A 851 24.44 22.14 -36.85
C GLU A 851 24.66 22.93 -35.55
N LEU A 852 25.14 22.25 -34.51
CA LEU A 852 25.44 22.87 -33.23
C LEU A 852 26.88 23.40 -33.18
N PRO A 853 27.15 24.50 -32.43
CA PRO A 853 28.49 25.11 -32.36
C PRO A 853 29.61 24.15 -31.97
N GLY A 854 29.31 23.14 -31.13
CA GLY A 854 30.28 22.13 -30.75
C GLY A 854 30.78 21.29 -31.93
N HIS A 855 29.91 20.97 -32.89
CA HIS A 855 30.29 20.23 -34.09
C HIS A 855 31.12 21.10 -35.05
N VAL A 856 30.77 22.37 -35.19
CA VAL A 856 31.53 23.37 -35.95
C VAL A 856 32.96 23.48 -35.40
N CYS A 857 33.10 23.70 -34.09
CA CYS A 857 34.42 23.76 -33.45
C CYS A 857 35.22 22.47 -33.62
N ARG A 858 34.59 21.28 -33.57
CA ARG A 858 35.29 20.01 -33.80
C ARG A 858 35.75 19.86 -35.25
N ARG A 859 34.94 20.28 -36.22
CA ARG A 859 35.34 20.25 -37.64
C ARG A 859 36.52 21.19 -37.89
N GLU A 860 36.50 22.38 -37.29
CA GLU A 860 37.56 23.39 -37.43
C GLU A 860 38.86 23.02 -36.69
N GLN A 861 38.77 22.56 -35.44
CA GLN A 861 39.95 22.25 -34.61
C GLN A 861 40.76 21.04 -35.11
N TYR A 862 40.11 20.09 -35.79
CA TYR A 862 40.74 18.86 -36.27
C TYR A 862 40.92 18.87 -37.79
N GLY A 863 41.03 20.07 -38.39
CA GLY A 863 41.07 20.35 -39.83
C GLY A 863 41.92 19.36 -40.65
N GLY A 864 41.26 18.30 -41.13
CA GLY A 864 41.85 17.21 -41.94
C GLY A 864 41.56 15.78 -41.46
N ARG A 865 41.16 15.56 -40.19
CA ARG A 865 40.88 14.20 -39.66
C ARG A 865 39.47 13.69 -39.97
N PHE A 866 38.49 14.60 -40.09
CA PHE A 866 37.09 14.29 -40.37
C PHE A 866 36.57 15.23 -41.47
N ASN A 867 35.95 14.69 -42.51
CA ASN A 867 35.46 15.44 -43.67
C ASN A 867 33.95 15.73 -43.59
N CYS A 868 33.46 16.07 -42.40
CA CYS A 868 32.03 16.11 -42.11
C CYS A 868 31.27 17.13 -42.95
N SER A 869 30.48 16.63 -43.90
CA SER A 869 29.50 17.41 -44.66
C SER A 869 28.22 17.59 -43.83
N PRO A 870 27.79 18.82 -43.50
CA PRO A 870 26.57 19.03 -42.75
C PRO A 870 25.34 19.00 -43.67
N GLU A 871 24.69 17.85 -43.82
CA GLU A 871 23.38 17.80 -44.50
C GLU A 871 22.23 18.15 -43.55
N SER A 872 21.47 19.17 -43.93
CA SER A 872 20.36 19.71 -43.13
C SER A 872 19.03 18.98 -43.30
N ASP A 873 18.83 18.21 -44.38
CA ASP A 873 17.56 17.50 -44.65
C ASP A 873 17.65 16.03 -44.26
N MET A 874 16.75 15.56 -43.39
CA MET A 874 16.70 14.16 -42.93
C MET A 874 16.61 13.13 -44.07
N ILE A 875 16.00 13.48 -45.21
CA ILE A 875 15.91 12.58 -46.37
C ILE A 875 17.28 12.48 -47.07
N ALA A 876 17.97 13.61 -47.24
CA ALA A 876 19.32 13.64 -47.82
C ALA A 876 20.32 12.86 -46.96
N VAL A 877 20.18 12.96 -45.64
CA VAL A 877 21.01 12.26 -44.65
C VAL A 877 20.88 10.75 -44.78
N ARG A 878 19.68 10.25 -45.07
CA ARG A 878 19.46 8.82 -45.23
C ARG A 878 20.11 8.25 -46.51
N ARG A 879 20.40 9.10 -47.50
CA ARG A 879 21.15 8.70 -48.70
C ARG A 879 22.64 8.61 -48.44
N VAL A 880 23.18 9.56 -47.67
CA VAL A 880 24.63 9.68 -47.40
C VAL A 880 25.07 8.81 -46.22
N ALA A 881 24.26 8.74 -45.16
CA ALA A 881 24.59 8.01 -43.95
C ALA A 881 24.41 6.48 -44.13
N PRO A 882 25.24 5.66 -43.46
CA PRO A 882 25.18 4.22 -43.60
C PRO A 882 23.87 3.64 -43.03
N ARG A 883 23.28 2.69 -43.76
CA ARG A 883 22.02 2.00 -43.38
C ARG A 883 22.14 1.22 -42.06
N GLN A 884 23.34 0.73 -41.77
CA GLN A 884 23.69 0.12 -40.50
C GLN A 884 24.96 0.79 -39.98
N CYS A 885 24.94 1.27 -38.74
CA CYS A 885 26.10 1.91 -38.15
C CYS A 885 27.22 0.88 -37.90
N ALA A 886 28.46 1.36 -37.81
CA ALA A 886 29.62 0.49 -37.56
C ALA A 886 29.45 -0.35 -36.29
N PHE A 887 28.76 0.18 -35.28
CA PHE A 887 28.44 -0.55 -34.05
C PHE A 887 27.47 -1.71 -34.27
N ALA A 888 26.41 -1.52 -35.07
CA ALA A 888 25.42 -2.56 -35.34
C ALA A 888 26.02 -3.77 -36.08
N GLN A 889 27.11 -3.54 -36.82
CA GLN A 889 27.87 -4.56 -37.54
C GLN A 889 29.14 -4.99 -36.81
N TRP A 890 29.35 -4.54 -35.58
CA TRP A 890 30.55 -4.83 -34.81
C TRP A 890 30.38 -6.14 -34.06
N ASP A 891 31.22 -7.11 -34.36
CA ASP A 891 31.19 -8.44 -33.80
C ASP A 891 32.51 -8.79 -33.10
N ASP A 892 32.48 -9.91 -32.39
CA ASP A 892 33.64 -10.43 -31.64
C ASP A 892 34.85 -10.68 -32.55
N THR A 893 34.63 -10.98 -33.83
CA THR A 893 35.72 -11.19 -34.80
C THR A 893 36.46 -9.88 -35.12
N LYS A 894 35.74 -8.76 -35.24
CA LYS A 894 36.34 -7.42 -35.40
C LYS A 894 36.98 -6.91 -34.11
N ALA A 895 36.49 -7.33 -32.94
CA ALA A 895 37.05 -6.96 -31.64
C ALA A 895 38.36 -7.71 -31.29
N ALA A 896 38.46 -8.99 -31.64
CA ALA A 896 39.61 -9.86 -31.35
C ALA A 896 41.01 -9.27 -31.69
N PRO A 897 41.26 -8.65 -32.86
CA PRO A 897 42.58 -8.08 -33.17
C PRO A 897 42.95 -6.92 -32.24
N PHE A 898 41.99 -6.14 -31.74
CA PHE A 898 42.26 -5.06 -30.79
C PHE A 898 42.56 -5.58 -29.39
N LEU A 899 41.90 -6.68 -28.98
CA LEU A 899 42.26 -7.38 -27.74
C LEU A 899 43.69 -7.93 -27.83
N LYS A 900 44.08 -8.52 -28.97
CA LYS A 900 45.45 -9.01 -29.20
C LYS A 900 46.49 -7.90 -29.16
N LYS A 901 46.17 -6.69 -29.65
CA LYS A 901 47.05 -5.52 -29.50
C LYS A 901 47.25 -5.12 -28.03
N LEU A 902 46.18 -5.10 -27.23
CA LEU A 902 46.26 -4.83 -25.79
C LEU A 902 47.07 -5.92 -25.06
N GLU A 903 46.94 -7.18 -25.48
CA GLU A 903 47.74 -8.29 -24.96
C GLU A 903 49.22 -8.08 -25.23
N LEU A 904 49.60 -7.73 -26.46
CA LEU A 904 50.99 -7.47 -26.84
C LEU A 904 51.57 -6.27 -26.08
N TRP A 905 50.83 -5.17 -25.96
CA TRP A 905 51.30 -4.00 -25.22
C TRP A 905 51.43 -4.24 -23.70
N SER A 906 50.65 -5.16 -23.15
CA SER A 906 50.69 -5.51 -21.72
C SER A 906 51.63 -6.67 -21.39
N ALA A 907 52.21 -7.36 -22.39
CA ALA A 907 53.08 -8.52 -22.16
C ALA A 907 54.28 -8.20 -21.24
N VAL A 908 55.13 -7.26 -21.64
CA VAL A 908 56.32 -6.87 -20.87
C VAL A 908 55.97 -6.33 -19.48
N PRO A 909 55.01 -5.39 -19.32
CA PRO A 909 54.62 -4.93 -17.99
C PRO A 909 54.03 -6.02 -17.09
N ARG A 910 53.32 -7.01 -17.64
CA ARG A 910 52.81 -8.16 -16.87
C ARG A 910 53.92 -9.05 -16.36
N GLU A 911 54.91 -9.37 -17.20
CA GLU A 911 56.07 -10.15 -16.78
C GLU A 911 56.82 -9.44 -15.66
N GLN A 912 57.05 -8.13 -15.80
CA GLN A 912 57.65 -7.32 -14.74
C GLN A 912 56.80 -7.28 -13.47
N HIS A 913 55.47 -7.24 -13.59
CA HIS A 913 54.57 -7.27 -12.44
C HIS A 913 54.63 -8.61 -11.71
N VAL A 914 54.59 -9.74 -12.43
CA VAL A 914 54.73 -11.08 -11.88
C VAL A 914 56.09 -11.25 -11.18
N LEU A 915 57.17 -10.76 -11.79
CA LEU A 915 58.50 -10.76 -11.18
C LEU A 915 58.53 -9.91 -9.89
N ARG A 916 57.93 -8.72 -9.90
CA ARG A 916 57.84 -7.88 -8.69
C ARG A 916 57.02 -8.55 -7.59
N GLU A 917 55.87 -9.15 -7.93
CA GLU A 917 55.04 -9.89 -6.98
C GLU A 917 55.77 -11.10 -6.41
N LEU A 918 56.47 -11.87 -7.25
CA LEU A 918 57.32 -12.99 -6.80
C LEU A 918 58.35 -12.49 -5.79
N VAL A 919 59.08 -11.41 -6.09
CA VAL A 919 60.09 -10.83 -5.20
C VAL A 919 59.49 -10.29 -3.89
N THR A 920 58.29 -9.71 -3.92
CA THR A 920 57.67 -9.09 -2.72
C THR A 920 56.86 -10.05 -1.85
N SER A 921 56.29 -11.10 -2.43
CA SER A 921 55.41 -12.05 -1.72
C SER A 921 56.08 -13.39 -1.37
N GLY A 922 57.26 -13.66 -1.92
CA GLY A 922 58.02 -14.85 -1.61
C GLY A 922 58.42 -14.94 -0.14
N GLN A 923 58.23 -16.11 0.46
CA GLN A 923 58.64 -16.41 1.84
C GLN A 923 59.68 -17.53 1.86
N PRO A 924 60.63 -17.50 2.81
CA PRO A 924 61.53 -18.63 3.04
C PRO A 924 60.73 -19.88 3.44
N PRO A 925 61.28 -21.09 3.26
CA PRO A 925 60.60 -22.32 3.64
C PRO A 925 60.38 -22.41 5.15
N GLY A 926 59.34 -23.14 5.54
CA GLY A 926 59.10 -23.50 6.95
C GLY A 926 60.18 -24.41 7.52
N VAL A 927 60.11 -24.65 8.84
CA VAL A 927 61.04 -25.57 9.51
C VAL A 927 60.69 -27.02 9.13
N PRO A 928 61.62 -27.80 8.54
CA PRO A 928 61.39 -29.22 8.24
C PRO A 928 61.24 -30.05 9.52
N VAL A 929 60.63 -31.22 9.43
CA VAL A 929 60.60 -32.22 10.52
C VAL A 929 61.70 -33.23 10.23
N LEU A 930 62.60 -33.48 11.20
CA LEU A 930 63.67 -34.46 11.10
C LEU A 930 63.34 -35.68 11.96
N GLU A 931 63.30 -36.85 11.33
CA GLU A 931 62.94 -38.13 11.94
C GLU A 931 64.03 -39.17 11.62
N ARG A 932 64.21 -40.12 12.54
CA ARG A 932 65.01 -41.32 12.30
C ARG A 932 64.11 -42.38 11.67
N ASP A 933 64.62 -43.08 10.67
CA ASP A 933 63.92 -44.13 9.92
C ASP A 933 64.68 -45.45 10.05
N ASP A 934 64.15 -46.39 10.83
CA ASP A 934 64.78 -47.70 11.09
C ASP A 934 64.17 -48.84 10.24
N ASP A 935 63.26 -48.51 9.32
CA ASP A 935 62.42 -49.49 8.60
C ASP A 935 63.12 -50.20 7.42
N ASP A 936 64.43 -49.99 7.21
CA ASP A 936 65.18 -50.59 6.10
C ASP A 936 66.08 -51.75 6.62
N ASP A 937 65.72 -52.98 6.24
CA ASP A 937 66.41 -54.21 6.62
C ASP A 937 67.90 -54.25 6.19
N ALA A 938 68.34 -53.35 5.30
CA ALA A 938 69.73 -53.22 4.87
C ALA A 938 70.59 -52.31 5.78
N LEU A 939 70.02 -51.67 6.80
CA LEU A 939 70.74 -50.79 7.73
C LEU A 939 71.41 -51.57 8.87
N ASP A 940 72.73 -51.42 9.02
CA ASP A 940 73.42 -51.81 10.25
C ASP A 940 73.18 -50.75 11.34
N LEU A 941 72.16 -50.96 12.17
CA LEU A 941 71.77 -50.05 13.25
C LEU A 941 72.86 -49.84 14.32
N THR A 942 73.96 -50.61 14.30
CA THR A 942 75.09 -50.42 15.22
C THR A 942 76.07 -49.35 14.75
N THR A 943 76.16 -49.10 13.43
CA THR A 943 77.13 -48.18 12.83
C THR A 943 76.53 -47.19 11.82
N MET A 944 75.24 -47.31 11.52
CA MET A 944 74.52 -46.49 10.55
C MET A 944 73.21 -45.93 11.11
N LEU A 945 72.83 -44.76 10.60
CA LEU A 945 71.58 -44.08 10.95
C LEU A 945 70.96 -43.48 9.69
N ARG A 946 69.74 -43.87 9.35
CA ARG A 946 68.98 -43.24 8.27
C ARG A 946 68.10 -42.13 8.81
N LEU A 947 68.31 -40.93 8.27
CA LEU A 947 67.58 -39.73 8.62
C LEU A 947 66.60 -39.42 7.49
N ARG A 948 65.35 -39.11 7.83
CA ARG A 948 64.30 -38.66 6.92
C ARG A 948 63.82 -37.29 7.35
N TRP A 949 63.58 -36.41 6.38
CA TRP A 949 62.97 -35.11 6.62
C TRP A 949 61.85 -34.80 5.62
N LYS A 950 60.83 -34.12 6.12
CA LYS A 950 59.68 -33.67 5.34
C LYS A 950 59.21 -32.32 5.85
N MET A 951 58.58 -31.53 4.99
CA MET A 951 57.87 -30.33 5.46
C MET A 951 56.67 -30.77 6.31
N ALA A 952 56.44 -30.09 7.43
CA ALA A 952 55.20 -30.27 8.18
C ALA A 952 54.00 -29.79 7.34
N ASP A 953 52.84 -30.47 7.44
CA ASP A 953 51.60 -30.10 6.73
C ASP A 953 51.03 -28.72 7.13
N THR A 954 51.68 -28.02 8.06
CA THR A 954 51.36 -26.65 8.44
C THR A 954 51.73 -25.69 7.31
N ARG A 955 50.74 -24.99 6.75
CA ARG A 955 50.82 -24.03 5.62
C ARG A 955 51.75 -22.81 5.79
N ASN A 956 52.70 -22.83 6.71
CA ASN A 956 53.60 -21.70 6.99
C ASN A 956 54.95 -21.90 6.30
N GLY A 957 55.12 -21.30 5.12
CA GLY A 957 56.40 -21.19 4.42
C GLY A 957 56.33 -21.48 2.91
N GLY A 958 57.29 -20.94 2.15
CA GLY A 958 57.43 -21.24 0.73
C GLY A 958 57.89 -22.68 0.46
N ALA A 959 57.72 -23.16 -0.77
CA ALA A 959 58.21 -24.48 -1.16
C ALA A 959 59.75 -24.56 -1.08
N PRO A 960 60.33 -25.65 -0.55
CA PRO A 960 61.77 -25.85 -0.51
C PRO A 960 62.31 -26.21 -1.89
N ALA A 961 63.43 -25.61 -2.29
CA ALA A 961 64.19 -25.99 -3.46
C ALA A 961 65.23 -27.07 -3.14
N PHE A 962 65.88 -26.97 -1.97
CA PHE A 962 66.79 -28.00 -1.46
C PHE A 962 66.87 -27.97 0.08
N TYR A 963 67.38 -29.04 0.68
CA TYR A 963 67.66 -29.16 2.09
C TYR A 963 69.17 -29.26 2.34
N GLN A 964 69.58 -28.80 3.52
CA GLN A 964 70.94 -28.88 4.00
C GLN A 964 70.93 -29.56 5.36
N LEU A 965 71.58 -30.73 5.45
CA LEU A 965 71.73 -31.53 6.65
C LEU A 965 73.14 -31.36 7.20
N GLU A 966 73.23 -31.08 8.49
CA GLU A 966 74.48 -30.81 9.20
C GLU A 966 74.56 -31.62 10.51
N THR A 967 75.78 -31.94 10.95
CA THR A 967 76.03 -32.62 12.22
C THR A 967 77.13 -31.93 13.02
N ALA A 968 77.02 -31.96 14.35
CA ALA A 968 78.08 -31.55 15.27
C ALA A 968 78.91 -32.73 15.79
N GLY A 969 78.66 -33.95 15.28
CA GLY A 969 79.33 -35.18 15.69
C GLY A 969 78.80 -35.77 17.00
N ALA A 970 79.59 -36.69 17.57
CA ALA A 970 79.27 -37.43 18.78
C ALA A 970 79.25 -36.54 20.03
N GLU A 971 78.37 -36.86 20.97
CA GLU A 971 78.28 -36.23 22.28
C GLU A 971 79.63 -36.34 23.01
N GLY A 972 80.16 -35.19 23.45
CA GLY A 972 81.46 -35.10 24.09
C GLY A 972 82.64 -34.81 23.15
N SER A 973 82.46 -34.88 21.82
CA SER A 973 83.46 -34.41 20.85
C SER A 973 83.71 -32.90 20.94
N ALA A 974 84.87 -32.43 20.46
CA ALA A 974 85.22 -31.01 20.47
C ALA A 974 84.20 -30.16 19.69
N SER A 975 83.73 -30.66 18.55
CA SER A 975 82.71 -30.00 17.71
C SER A 975 81.35 -29.93 18.40
N PHE A 976 80.93 -30.99 19.09
CA PHE A 976 79.67 -31.01 19.84
C PHE A 976 79.67 -30.01 21.00
N ARG A 977 80.77 -29.91 21.75
CA ARG A 977 80.89 -28.99 22.90
C ARG A 977 80.79 -27.51 22.51
N VAL A 978 81.27 -27.16 21.32
CA VAL A 978 81.22 -25.80 20.78
C VAL A 978 79.99 -25.59 19.88
N SER A 979 79.12 -26.62 19.72
CA SER A 979 78.00 -26.58 18.77
C SER A 979 78.42 -26.19 17.35
N ASN A 980 79.58 -26.69 16.92
CA ASN A 980 80.11 -26.46 15.58
C ASN A 980 79.57 -27.53 14.62
N TYR A 981 78.61 -27.15 13.77
CA TYR A 981 77.97 -28.04 12.81
C TYR A 981 78.63 -27.90 11.43
N HIS A 982 78.87 -29.02 10.75
CA HIS A 982 79.30 -29.05 9.36
C HIS A 982 78.29 -29.79 8.48
N GLU A 983 78.21 -29.39 7.21
CA GLU A 983 77.33 -30.02 6.22
C GLU A 983 77.78 -31.43 5.88
N ILE A 984 76.83 -32.36 5.88
CA ILE A 984 77.05 -33.76 5.52
C ILE A 984 76.24 -34.19 4.31
N CYS A 985 75.13 -33.50 4.01
CA CYS A 985 74.30 -33.77 2.85
C CYS A 985 73.59 -32.50 2.38
N ARG A 986 73.57 -32.31 1.05
CA ARG A 986 72.72 -31.37 0.34
C ARG A 986 71.77 -32.16 -0.55
N ASP A 987 70.47 -31.91 -0.41
CA ASP A 987 69.42 -32.70 -1.07
C ASP A 987 68.43 -31.79 -1.82
N PRO A 988 68.43 -31.78 -3.16
CA PRO A 988 69.37 -32.48 -4.05
C PRO A 988 70.75 -31.82 -4.05
N LYS A 989 71.79 -32.55 -4.48
CA LYS A 989 73.16 -32.02 -4.56
C LYS A 989 73.29 -30.89 -5.59
N ASP A 990 72.65 -31.07 -6.73
CA ASP A 990 72.52 -30.13 -7.85
C ASP A 990 71.27 -30.48 -8.68
N PHE A 991 71.01 -29.76 -9.78
CA PHE A 991 69.84 -30.03 -10.64
C PHE A 991 69.88 -31.39 -11.34
N SER A 992 71.08 -31.97 -11.56
CA SER A 992 71.21 -33.29 -12.19
C SER A 992 70.89 -34.43 -11.23
N ASP A 993 70.93 -34.16 -9.93
CA ASP A 993 70.50 -35.08 -8.89
C ASP A 993 68.97 -35.05 -8.74
N ASN A 994 68.33 -36.15 -9.13
CA ASN A 994 66.88 -36.36 -9.00
C ASN A 994 66.03 -35.27 -9.67
N ASP A 995 66.43 -34.80 -10.85
CA ASP A 995 65.76 -33.73 -11.63
C ASP A 995 65.53 -32.43 -10.82
N GLY A 996 66.39 -32.15 -9.84
CA GLY A 996 66.27 -31.00 -8.95
C GLY A 996 65.18 -31.14 -7.88
N VAL A 997 64.65 -32.35 -7.67
CA VAL A 997 63.63 -32.65 -6.65
C VAL A 997 64.30 -33.23 -5.40
N PRO A 998 64.04 -32.71 -4.19
CA PRO A 998 64.57 -33.29 -2.96
C PRO A 998 64.03 -34.68 -2.65
N ARG A 999 64.90 -35.60 -2.22
CA ARG A 999 64.56 -36.98 -1.83
C ARG A 999 64.02 -37.09 -0.41
N GLY A 1000 64.41 -36.18 0.47
CA GLY A 1000 63.95 -36.12 1.86
C GLY A 1000 64.59 -37.16 2.79
N ALA A 1001 65.73 -37.77 2.43
CA ALA A 1001 66.39 -38.75 3.29
C ALA A 1001 67.89 -38.90 3.00
N PHE A 1002 68.67 -39.26 4.02
CA PHE A 1002 70.10 -39.55 3.92
C PHE A 1002 70.56 -40.55 4.98
N THR A 1003 71.43 -41.48 4.60
CA THR A 1003 72.01 -42.49 5.50
C THR A 1003 73.41 -42.07 5.94
N VAL A 1004 73.56 -41.84 7.24
CA VAL A 1004 74.85 -41.55 7.89
C VAL A 1004 75.50 -42.88 8.27
N THR A 1005 76.79 -43.04 7.97
CA THR A 1005 77.56 -44.27 8.22
C THR A 1005 78.81 -43.99 9.06
N GLY A 1006 79.38 -45.02 9.67
CA GLY A 1006 80.63 -44.90 10.46
C GLY A 1006 80.41 -44.34 11.87
N LEU A 1007 79.22 -44.54 12.44
CA LEU A 1007 78.89 -44.12 13.80
C LEU A 1007 79.41 -45.12 14.84
N SER A 1008 79.75 -44.62 16.03
CA SER A 1008 80.13 -45.48 17.15
C SER A 1008 78.88 -45.99 17.89
N PRO A 1009 78.81 -47.29 18.25
CA PRO A 1009 77.71 -47.84 19.01
C PRO A 1009 77.50 -47.09 20.34
N ASN A 1010 76.25 -47.02 20.81
CA ASN A 1010 75.88 -46.43 22.11
C ASN A 1010 76.39 -44.99 22.30
N THR A 1011 76.41 -44.20 21.22
CA THR A 1011 76.89 -42.82 21.20
C THR A 1011 75.79 -41.91 20.65
N LYS A 1012 75.49 -40.82 21.35
CA LYS A 1012 74.49 -39.84 20.92
C LYS A 1012 75.08 -38.85 19.92
N TYR A 1013 74.36 -38.55 18.85
CA TYR A 1013 74.79 -37.60 17.82
C TYR A 1013 73.81 -36.43 17.66
N ALA A 1014 74.33 -35.24 17.39
CA ALA A 1014 73.52 -34.05 17.09
C ALA A 1014 73.40 -33.83 15.58
N PHE A 1015 72.17 -33.70 15.10
CA PHE A 1015 71.86 -33.36 13.71
C PHE A 1015 70.95 -32.14 13.64
N ARG A 1016 71.12 -31.36 12.57
CA ARG A 1016 70.17 -30.32 12.21
C ARG A 1016 69.94 -30.27 10.71
N VAL A 1017 68.71 -29.96 10.32
CA VAL A 1017 68.33 -29.81 8.91
C VAL A 1017 67.56 -28.52 8.71
N ARG A 1018 67.79 -27.84 7.59
CA ARG A 1018 66.99 -26.69 7.16
C ARG A 1018 66.63 -26.81 5.68
N ALA A 1019 65.54 -26.15 5.32
CA ALA A 1019 65.08 -26.01 3.95
C ALA A 1019 65.48 -24.63 3.38
N LEU A 1020 65.81 -24.56 2.09
CA LEU A 1020 66.17 -23.31 1.41
C LEU A 1020 65.39 -23.16 0.09
N ASN A 1021 65.07 -21.93 -0.28
CA ASN A 1021 64.50 -21.58 -1.60
C ASN A 1021 65.10 -20.26 -2.13
N GLY A 1022 64.62 -19.79 -3.28
CA GLY A 1022 65.07 -18.54 -3.91
C GLY A 1022 64.83 -17.27 -3.08
N PHE A 1023 64.10 -17.33 -1.96
CA PHE A 1023 63.82 -16.20 -1.07
C PHE A 1023 64.61 -16.23 0.24
N GLY A 1024 65.24 -17.36 0.58
CA GLY A 1024 66.10 -17.45 1.76
C GLY A 1024 66.11 -18.84 2.42
N ALA A 1025 66.82 -18.92 3.55
CA ALA A 1025 66.90 -20.10 4.37
C ALA A 1025 65.77 -20.14 5.41
N GLY A 1026 65.09 -21.28 5.52
CA GLY A 1026 64.17 -21.59 6.61
C GLY A 1026 64.90 -21.85 7.94
N GLY A 1027 64.14 -21.98 9.02
CA GLY A 1027 64.69 -22.32 10.33
C GLY A 1027 65.22 -23.76 10.39
N TYR A 1028 66.13 -24.01 11.34
CA TYR A 1028 66.69 -25.34 11.58
C TYR A 1028 65.76 -26.19 12.45
N ALA A 1029 65.60 -27.46 12.08
CA ALA A 1029 65.14 -28.50 12.98
C ALA A 1029 66.32 -29.23 13.59
N PHE A 1030 66.33 -29.33 14.91
CA PHE A 1030 67.39 -30.00 15.68
C PHE A 1030 66.87 -31.35 16.18
N SER A 1031 67.71 -32.38 16.08
CA SER A 1031 67.41 -33.70 16.64
C SER A 1031 68.66 -34.35 17.16
N TYR A 1032 68.50 -35.12 18.24
CA TYR A 1032 69.57 -35.90 18.84
C TYR A 1032 69.13 -37.36 18.82
N PHE A 1033 69.95 -38.21 18.22
CA PHE A 1033 69.67 -39.64 18.05
C PHE A 1033 70.72 -40.50 18.73
#